data_AF-A0AAX6MPH8-F1
#
_entry.id   AF-A0AAX6MPH8-F1
#
_cell.length_a   1.000
_cell.length_b   1.000
_cell.length_c   1.000
_cell.angle_alpha   90.00
_cell.angle_beta   90.00
_cell.angle_gamma   90.00
#
_symmetry.space_group_name_H-M   'P 1'
#
loop_
_entity.id
_entity.type
_entity.pdbx_description
1 polymer ?
#
loop_
_entity_poly.entity_id
_entity_poly.type
_entity_poly.pdbx_seq_one_letter_code
_entity_poly.pdbx_strand_id
1 'polypeptide(L)'
;MAQQDIDTDIASAYREIYRAKFQDDVQTGVKKPFLVPLYLITYWVIPIIYLTIPHKNRPWIYRARWLVLAFAVAFNLHIILHVSSHNFASAYGAGLVGAWGIVWNFALLVWTNPQWEAKRVEIRRKKRPQDAQSTQDNGSKGPSSPFSSQNGYAVQTTKNSKAEGDSGSTTGLELNGHKPNDNGSAHNRKEGGNNTVNSKTALDHTELSEELRKLLFETVPSLRKYQNDDEILAELKKLGEEQEFEYYWQEYPADASLWTRLYWVFDIANSFRMTGKQLASFSLPLSEFISSLGKEEKTINMLFQGWNWAIPCLPPYDLPPTINGYQLPLNAVVPHRSKQGYTRCLSRKSFFLTRLFRDIVPGYLLVDFCAVHMTADPYFVLGPEHHHVAGVPLPPHLASLSPVALSAQRAFFSFLGVISALQLFFAFGSLALAFLPPIPQILRLRSHPWHLPSFSGSFVEVLDRGLPGFWGSWWHQTFRFGFAAPSRWLERRGYVRSGSPAHRLIVFVLAFVQSGFLHASGSYSTVPRHSRWWHPLLFFALAGIGSSLQTWLARQVFGGLIRRLPRWVRRLGNLVFVLGWMGLTGWALVDDLARCGLWLFEPVPVSVFRWLGYGPTQDRRVWRYERDFWPKWYSGKHWWDSGLGV
;
A
#
# COMPACT_ATOMS: atom_id res chain seq x y z
N MET A 1 -13.58 19.84 45.57
CA MET A 1 -13.27 18.38 45.55
C MET A 1 -13.98 17.76 46.74
N ALA A 2 -15.21 17.30 46.55
CA ALA A 2 -15.99 16.63 47.58
C ALA A 2 -16.46 15.29 47.02
N GLN A 3 -16.05 14.20 47.69
CA GLN A 3 -16.70 12.89 47.74
C GLN A 3 -17.30 12.32 46.42
N GLN A 4 -16.48 12.18 45.37
CA GLN A 4 -16.70 11.20 44.30
C GLN A 4 -15.37 10.47 44.07
N ASP A 5 -15.43 9.18 43.73
CA ASP A 5 -14.31 8.27 43.39
C ASP A 5 -13.64 7.47 44.52
N ILE A 6 -14.41 6.63 45.23
CA ILE A 6 -13.86 5.42 45.87
C ILE A 6 -13.90 4.20 44.93
N ASP A 7 -14.61 4.29 43.78
CA ASP A 7 -14.89 3.15 42.89
C ASP A 7 -14.24 3.19 41.49
N THR A 8 -13.48 4.24 41.14
CA THR A 8 -12.93 4.39 39.78
C THR A 8 -11.57 3.71 39.64
N ASP A 9 -11.44 2.80 38.68
CA ASP A 9 -10.19 2.09 38.41
C ASP A 9 -9.08 3.05 37.91
N ILE A 10 -7.81 2.67 38.13
CA ILE A 10 -6.66 3.52 37.79
C ILE A 10 -6.59 3.91 36.31
N ALA A 11 -7.00 3.01 35.39
CA ALA A 11 -6.94 3.28 33.97
C ALA A 11 -8.01 4.31 33.58
N SER A 12 -9.22 4.21 34.11
CA SER A 12 -10.26 5.22 33.92
C SER A 12 -9.87 6.57 34.51
N ALA A 13 -9.31 6.60 35.73
CA ALA A 13 -8.85 7.84 36.35
C ALA A 13 -7.79 8.55 35.47
N TYR A 14 -6.80 7.81 34.96
CA TYR A 14 -5.76 8.39 34.10
C TYR A 14 -6.25 8.76 32.71
N ARG A 15 -7.27 8.09 32.16
CA ARG A 15 -7.93 8.54 30.93
C ARG A 15 -8.53 9.92 31.12
N GLU A 16 -9.25 10.15 32.21
CA GLU A 16 -9.84 11.45 32.51
C GLU A 16 -8.78 12.53 32.79
N ILE A 17 -7.72 12.21 33.52
CA ILE A 17 -6.60 13.14 33.76
C ILE A 17 -5.98 13.61 32.43
N TYR A 18 -5.69 12.68 31.52
CA TYR A 18 -5.08 13.03 30.24
C TYR A 18 -6.04 13.74 29.29
N ARG A 19 -7.32 13.38 29.28
CA ARG A 19 -8.36 14.09 28.51
C ARG A 19 -8.55 15.52 29.02
N ALA A 20 -8.64 15.72 30.32
CA ALA A 20 -8.72 17.04 30.95
C ALA A 20 -7.47 17.87 30.64
N LYS A 21 -6.28 17.27 30.74
CA LYS A 21 -5.03 17.92 30.37
C LYS A 21 -4.99 18.35 28.90
N PHE A 22 -5.47 17.52 27.98
CA PHE A 22 -5.56 17.89 26.57
C PHE A 22 -6.49 19.10 26.37
N GLN A 23 -7.65 19.11 27.04
CA GLN A 23 -8.59 20.23 26.96
C GLN A 23 -7.96 21.52 27.48
N ASP A 24 -7.25 21.47 28.61
CA ASP A 24 -6.47 22.59 29.16
C ASP A 24 -5.37 23.07 28.19
N ASP A 25 -4.58 22.14 27.62
CA ASP A 25 -3.54 22.48 26.64
C ASP A 25 -4.15 23.12 25.37
N VAL A 26 -5.38 22.74 24.96
CA VAL A 26 -6.09 23.38 23.83
C VAL A 26 -6.63 24.76 24.21
N GLN A 27 -7.21 24.92 25.40
CA GLN A 27 -7.75 26.20 25.88
C GLN A 27 -6.65 27.24 26.09
N THR A 28 -5.50 26.82 26.61
CA THR A 28 -4.32 27.67 26.83
C THR A 28 -3.50 27.91 25.55
N GLY A 29 -3.83 27.23 24.45
CA GLY A 29 -3.13 27.36 23.17
C GLY A 29 -1.77 26.66 23.09
N VAL A 30 -1.44 25.83 24.07
CA VAL A 30 -0.22 24.99 24.08
C VAL A 30 -0.28 23.90 23.01
N LYS A 31 -1.46 23.31 22.79
CA LYS A 31 -1.72 22.31 21.75
C LYS A 31 -2.90 22.71 20.88
N LYS A 32 -2.92 22.20 19.66
CA LYS A 32 -4.06 22.25 18.73
C LYS A 32 -4.72 20.88 18.62
N PRO A 33 -6.05 20.81 18.48
CA PRO A 33 -6.73 19.55 18.24
C PRO A 33 -6.36 18.98 16.87
N PHE A 34 -6.28 17.66 16.74
CA PHE A 34 -6.02 16.99 15.46
C PHE A 34 -7.28 16.99 14.58
N LEU A 35 -7.40 18.03 13.75
CA LEU A 35 -8.50 18.24 12.81
C LEU A 35 -8.31 17.51 11.48
N VAL A 36 -9.32 16.74 11.08
CA VAL A 36 -9.40 16.05 9.78
C VAL A 36 -10.46 16.74 8.91
N PRO A 37 -10.18 17.03 7.62
CA PRO A 37 -8.99 16.68 6.85
C PRO A 37 -7.83 17.69 6.91
N LEU A 38 -7.91 18.75 7.73
CA LEU A 38 -6.94 19.86 7.74
C LEU A 38 -5.49 19.41 7.88
N TYR A 39 -5.16 18.57 8.87
CA TYR A 39 -3.78 18.13 9.07
C TYR A 39 -3.36 16.97 8.15
N LEU A 40 -4.23 16.58 7.21
CA LEU A 40 -3.91 15.66 6.13
C LEU A 40 -3.60 16.38 4.81
N ILE A 41 -3.65 17.72 4.76
CA ILE A 41 -3.48 18.47 3.50
C ILE A 41 -2.10 18.28 2.87
N THR A 42 -1.02 18.23 3.65
CA THR A 42 0.34 18.01 3.12
C THR A 42 0.60 16.57 2.74
N TYR A 43 -0.26 15.66 3.18
CA TYR A 43 -0.21 14.26 2.82
C TYR A 43 -1.07 13.96 1.57
N TRP A 44 -2.29 14.49 1.53
CA TRP A 44 -3.23 14.29 0.42
C TRP A 44 -3.25 15.45 -0.55
N VAL A 45 -3.67 16.64 -0.14
CA VAL A 45 -4.05 17.71 -1.07
C VAL A 45 -2.86 18.28 -1.84
N ILE A 46 -1.82 18.74 -1.13
CA ILE A 46 -0.70 19.48 -1.71
C ILE A 46 0.13 18.64 -2.71
N PRO A 47 0.68 17.47 -2.33
CA PRO A 47 1.46 16.67 -3.27
C PRO A 47 0.60 16.19 -4.45
N ILE A 48 -0.69 15.89 -4.23
CA ILE A 48 -1.58 15.45 -5.30
C ILE A 48 -1.83 16.57 -6.31
N ILE A 49 -2.17 17.78 -5.87
CA ILE A 49 -2.37 18.91 -6.77
C ILE A 49 -1.08 19.20 -7.55
N TYR A 50 0.06 19.25 -6.86
CA TYR A 50 1.35 19.53 -7.49
C TYR A 50 1.72 18.49 -8.57
N LEU A 51 1.57 17.20 -8.29
CA LEU A 51 1.87 16.12 -9.23
C LEU A 51 0.80 15.96 -10.32
N THR A 52 -0.40 16.52 -10.16
CA THR A 52 -1.46 16.53 -11.19
C THR A 52 -1.12 17.47 -12.35
N ILE A 53 -0.23 18.44 -12.13
CA ILE A 53 0.25 19.34 -13.18
C ILE A 53 1.42 18.67 -13.93
N PRO A 54 1.40 18.56 -15.27
CA PRO A 54 2.50 17.97 -16.02
C PRO A 54 3.81 18.79 -15.89
N HIS A 55 4.90 18.13 -15.56
CA HIS A 55 6.22 18.74 -15.32
C HIS A 55 7.18 18.58 -16.49
N LYS A 56 7.02 17.56 -17.35
CA LYS A 56 7.97 17.20 -18.42
C LYS A 56 8.36 18.39 -19.31
N ASN A 57 7.39 19.21 -19.70
CA ASN A 57 7.58 20.37 -20.57
C ASN A 57 7.60 21.70 -19.80
N ARG A 58 7.69 21.67 -18.46
CA ARG A 58 7.55 22.84 -17.57
C ARG A 58 8.62 22.81 -16.48
N PRO A 59 9.89 23.15 -16.81
CA PRO A 59 11.01 23.03 -15.87
C PRO A 59 10.86 23.90 -14.63
N TRP A 60 10.20 25.06 -14.74
CA TRP A 60 9.93 25.94 -13.60
C TRP A 60 8.98 25.29 -12.58
N ILE A 61 7.96 24.55 -13.03
CA ILE A 61 7.06 23.79 -12.15
C ILE A 61 7.83 22.69 -11.46
N TYR A 62 8.65 21.93 -12.21
CA TYR A 62 9.48 20.89 -11.61
C TYR A 62 10.43 21.44 -10.53
N ARG A 63 11.01 22.63 -10.73
CA ARG A 63 11.85 23.31 -9.73
C ARG A 63 11.04 23.79 -8.52
N ALA A 64 9.77 24.16 -8.70
CA ALA A 64 8.89 24.59 -7.61
C ALA A 64 8.63 23.48 -6.57
N ARG A 65 8.98 22.21 -6.85
CA ARG A 65 8.96 21.13 -5.84
C ARG A 65 9.68 21.48 -4.55
N TRP A 66 10.73 22.30 -4.60
CA TRP A 66 11.48 22.68 -3.41
C TRP A 66 10.68 23.62 -2.51
N LEU A 67 9.87 24.51 -3.09
CA LEU A 67 8.93 25.35 -2.34
C LEU A 67 7.81 24.51 -1.75
N VAL A 68 7.25 23.58 -2.54
CA VAL A 68 6.22 22.63 -2.08
C VAL A 68 6.75 21.77 -0.93
N LEU A 69 7.98 21.27 -1.06
CA LEU A 69 8.64 20.45 -0.05
C LEU A 69 8.94 21.27 1.21
N ALA A 70 9.46 22.49 1.09
CA ALA A 70 9.73 23.36 2.24
C ALA A 70 8.45 23.63 3.04
N PHE A 71 7.35 23.96 2.34
CA PHE A 71 6.04 24.11 2.98
C PHE A 71 5.57 22.82 3.65
N ALA A 72 5.65 21.68 2.95
CA ALA A 72 5.23 20.40 3.48
C ALA A 72 6.04 20.01 4.73
N VAL A 73 7.35 20.23 4.74
CA VAL A 73 8.21 19.97 5.90
C VAL A 73 7.84 20.89 7.06
N ALA A 74 7.73 22.20 6.85
CA ALA A 74 7.38 23.15 7.90
C ALA A 74 6.02 22.84 8.53
N PHE A 75 5.00 22.55 7.72
CA PHE A 75 3.67 22.21 8.19
C PHE A 75 3.64 20.86 8.93
N ASN A 76 4.35 19.84 8.44
CA ASN A 76 4.42 18.56 9.15
C ASN A 76 5.22 18.65 10.45
N LEU A 77 6.26 19.48 10.52
CA LEU A 77 6.94 19.80 11.79
C LEU A 77 5.99 20.53 12.74
N HIS A 78 5.15 21.45 12.24
CA HIS A 78 4.11 22.08 13.05
C HIS A 78 3.15 21.04 13.64
N ILE A 79 2.71 20.04 12.86
CA ILE A 79 1.89 18.92 13.35
C ILE A 79 2.58 18.21 14.52
N ILE A 80 3.82 17.76 14.32
CA ILE A 80 4.57 17.01 15.34
C ILE A 80 4.67 17.81 16.63
N LEU A 81 4.98 19.10 16.52
CA LEU A 81 5.26 19.94 17.68
C LEU A 81 3.99 20.39 18.43
N HIS A 82 2.92 20.71 17.71
CA HIS A 82 1.78 21.45 18.27
C HIS A 82 0.44 20.70 18.23
N VAL A 83 0.30 19.62 17.47
CA VAL A 83 -0.99 18.94 17.31
C VAL A 83 -1.08 17.70 18.19
N SER A 84 -2.23 17.50 18.83
CA SER A 84 -2.51 16.33 19.67
C SER A 84 -4.01 15.99 19.63
N SER A 85 -4.42 14.97 20.39
CA SER A 85 -5.82 14.57 20.52
C SER A 85 -6.15 14.09 21.92
N HIS A 86 -7.42 14.24 22.30
CA HIS A 86 -8.03 13.55 23.43
C HIS A 86 -8.07 12.01 23.29
N ASN A 87 -8.01 11.49 22.06
CA ASN A 87 -7.88 10.07 21.80
C ASN A 87 -6.40 9.68 21.76
N PHE A 88 -5.97 8.78 22.66
CA PHE A 88 -4.55 8.44 22.82
C PHE A 88 -3.89 7.89 21.54
N ALA A 89 -4.62 7.09 20.75
CA ALA A 89 -4.12 6.59 19.48
C ALA A 89 -4.09 7.68 18.40
N SER A 90 -5.09 8.57 18.34
CA SER A 90 -5.07 9.74 17.46
C SER A 90 -3.95 10.71 17.84
N ALA A 91 -3.66 10.88 19.13
CA ALA A 91 -2.60 11.75 19.63
C ALA A 91 -1.22 11.26 19.19
N TYR A 92 -0.96 9.95 19.34
CA TYR A 92 0.26 9.32 18.80
C TYR A 92 0.25 9.34 17.26
N GLY A 93 -0.92 9.12 16.66
CA GLY A 93 -1.15 9.14 15.22
C GLY A 93 -0.85 10.48 14.56
N ALA A 94 -1.11 11.61 15.22
CA ALA A 94 -0.81 12.94 14.71
C ALA A 94 0.69 13.10 14.42
N GLY A 95 1.55 12.69 15.35
CA GLY A 95 3.00 12.70 15.16
C GLY A 95 3.47 11.73 14.09
N LEU A 96 2.85 10.54 13.99
CA LEU A 96 3.10 9.60 12.90
C LEU A 96 2.75 10.21 11.53
N VAL A 97 1.61 10.89 11.43
CA VAL A 97 1.17 11.57 10.20
C VAL A 97 2.15 12.66 9.81
N GLY A 98 2.59 13.49 10.77
CA GLY A 98 3.59 14.52 10.51
C GLY A 98 4.91 13.94 9.98
N ALA A 99 5.50 12.98 10.69
CA ALA A 99 6.77 12.40 10.29
C ALA A 99 6.67 11.60 8.98
N TRP A 100 5.61 10.83 8.79
CA TRP A 100 5.36 10.13 7.53
C TRP A 100 5.11 11.12 6.39
N GLY A 101 4.39 12.22 6.64
CA GLY A 101 4.18 13.30 5.69
C GLY A 101 5.50 13.86 5.17
N ILE A 102 6.50 14.05 6.03
CA ILE A 102 7.85 14.46 5.62
C ILE A 102 8.48 13.39 4.73
N VAL A 103 8.61 12.15 5.22
CA VAL A 103 9.26 11.04 4.48
C VAL A 103 8.60 10.80 3.12
N TRP A 104 7.27 10.84 3.07
CA TRP A 104 6.50 10.58 1.86
C TRP A 104 6.61 11.70 0.83
N ASN A 105 6.61 12.97 1.26
CA ASN A 105 6.85 14.08 0.35
C ASN A 105 8.27 14.05 -0.23
N PHE A 106 9.28 13.72 0.57
CA PHE A 106 10.63 13.48 0.04
C PHE A 106 10.65 12.31 -0.95
N ALA A 107 9.94 11.22 -0.67
CA ALA A 107 9.85 10.08 -1.56
C ALA A 107 9.24 10.46 -2.92
N LEU A 108 8.09 11.13 -2.92
CA LEU A 108 7.36 11.49 -4.14
C LEU A 108 8.01 12.63 -4.95
N LEU A 109 8.63 13.61 -4.28
CA LEU A 109 9.10 14.84 -4.91
C LEU A 109 10.61 14.85 -5.22
N VAL A 110 11.41 14.11 -4.45
CA VAL A 110 12.88 14.17 -4.51
C VAL A 110 13.50 12.82 -4.86
N TRP A 111 13.17 11.78 -4.09
CA TRP A 111 13.84 10.49 -4.22
C TRP A 111 13.33 9.65 -5.39
N THR A 112 12.16 10.00 -5.93
CA THR A 112 11.56 9.37 -7.12
C THR A 112 11.07 10.43 -8.11
N ASN A 113 10.77 10.02 -9.34
CA ASN A 113 10.20 10.89 -10.37
C ASN A 113 8.91 10.28 -10.94
N PRO A 114 7.76 10.42 -10.25
CA PRO A 114 6.51 9.74 -10.64
C PRO A 114 6.11 9.94 -12.10
N GLN A 115 6.14 11.18 -12.60
CA GLN A 115 5.67 11.47 -13.97
C GLN A 115 6.57 10.94 -15.09
N TRP A 116 7.82 10.57 -14.78
CA TRP A 116 8.78 10.06 -15.76
C TRP A 116 8.91 8.55 -15.70
N GLU A 117 8.94 8.02 -14.48
CA GLU A 117 9.38 6.66 -14.22
C GLU A 117 8.24 5.75 -13.80
N ALA A 118 7.20 6.29 -13.14
CA ALA A 118 6.18 5.45 -12.56
C ALA A 118 5.15 5.05 -13.61
N LYS A 119 4.82 3.76 -13.60
CA LYS A 119 3.73 3.19 -14.37
C LYS A 119 2.86 2.42 -13.39
N ARG A 120 1.55 2.50 -13.57
CA ARG A 120 0.59 1.62 -12.90
C ARG A 120 -0.10 0.78 -13.94
N VAL A 121 -0.78 -0.27 -13.53
CA VAL A 121 -1.64 -0.98 -14.46
C VAL A 121 -3.08 -0.61 -14.28
N GLU A 122 -3.69 -0.39 -15.43
CA GLU A 122 -5.06 0.00 -15.61
C GLU A 122 -5.80 -1.06 -16.43
N ILE A 123 -7.11 -1.12 -16.25
CA ILE A 123 -7.99 -1.99 -17.02
C ILE A 123 -8.82 -1.16 -18.00
N ARG A 124 -9.01 -1.70 -19.20
CA ARG A 124 -9.98 -1.18 -20.19
C ARG A 124 -10.85 -2.32 -20.69
N ARG A 125 -12.11 -2.05 -21.01
CA ARG A 125 -12.97 -3.04 -21.65
C ARG A 125 -12.46 -3.30 -23.07
N LYS A 126 -12.39 -4.55 -23.51
CA LYS A 126 -12.07 -4.88 -24.91
C LYS A 126 -13.16 -4.29 -25.81
N LYS A 127 -12.76 -3.60 -26.88
CA LYS A 127 -13.69 -3.23 -27.95
C LYS A 127 -14.07 -4.50 -28.69
N ARG A 128 -15.37 -4.79 -28.86
CA ARG A 128 -15.80 -5.95 -29.67
C ARG A 128 -15.50 -5.64 -31.14
N PRO A 129 -15.08 -6.64 -31.95
CA PRO A 129 -14.82 -6.45 -33.38
C PRO A 129 -15.99 -5.85 -34.18
N GLN A 130 -17.23 -6.01 -33.71
CA GLN A 130 -18.43 -5.45 -34.34
C GLN A 130 -18.50 -3.91 -34.29
N ASP A 131 -17.79 -3.26 -33.36
CA ASP A 131 -17.76 -1.78 -33.28
C ASP A 131 -16.67 -1.14 -34.15
N ALA A 132 -15.78 -1.94 -34.76
CA ALA A 132 -14.73 -1.46 -35.66
C ALA A 132 -15.19 -1.39 -37.13
N GLN A 133 -16.27 -2.10 -37.49
CA GLN A 133 -16.84 -2.09 -38.84
C GLN A 133 -17.90 -1.00 -39.06
N SER A 134 -18.30 -0.25 -38.03
CA SER A 134 -19.26 0.86 -38.17
C SER A 134 -18.61 2.23 -38.36
N THR A 135 -17.29 2.31 -38.53
CA THR A 135 -16.57 3.59 -38.76
C THR A 135 -15.84 3.68 -40.10
N GLN A 136 -16.28 2.89 -41.08
CA GLN A 136 -16.07 3.22 -42.50
C GLN A 136 -17.44 3.12 -43.19
N ASP A 137 -17.76 4.13 -43.98
CA ASP A 137 -19.02 4.38 -44.68
C ASP A 137 -20.23 4.81 -43.83
N ASN A 138 -20.31 6.12 -43.56
CA ASN A 138 -21.31 6.95 -44.23
C ASN A 138 -21.08 8.44 -44.00
N GLY A 139 -21.00 9.18 -45.11
CA GLY A 139 -21.01 10.63 -45.11
C GLY A 139 -22.36 11.21 -44.70
N SER A 140 -22.30 12.41 -44.13
CA SER A 140 -23.41 13.35 -43.90
C SER A 140 -24.57 12.89 -43.00
N LYS A 141 -24.55 13.37 -41.75
CA LYS A 141 -25.62 14.20 -41.15
C LYS A 141 -25.20 14.66 -39.74
N GLY A 142 -25.52 15.92 -39.43
CA GLY A 142 -25.14 16.63 -38.20
C GLY A 142 -25.78 16.10 -36.90
N PRO A 143 -25.59 16.83 -35.79
CA PRO A 143 -25.22 16.23 -34.50
C PRO A 143 -26.43 15.82 -33.66
N SER A 144 -26.29 14.71 -32.92
CA SER A 144 -27.03 14.52 -31.66
C SER A 144 -26.34 13.52 -30.74
N SER A 145 -26.08 13.98 -29.53
CA SER A 145 -25.83 13.19 -28.31
C SER A 145 -26.90 12.11 -28.08
N PRO A 146 -26.58 11.05 -27.33
CA PRO A 146 -27.44 10.74 -26.19
C PRO A 146 -26.65 10.34 -24.93
N PHE A 147 -26.84 11.15 -23.90
CA PHE A 147 -26.93 10.69 -22.52
C PHE A 147 -28.38 10.21 -22.34
N SER A 148 -28.62 8.92 -22.09
CA SER A 148 -29.91 8.45 -21.57
C SER A 148 -29.73 7.26 -20.62
N SER A 149 -29.81 7.56 -19.33
CA SER A 149 -30.34 6.64 -18.33
C SER A 149 -31.45 7.38 -17.60
N GLN A 150 -32.69 7.20 -18.05
CA GLN A 150 -33.87 7.69 -17.33
C GLN A 150 -34.34 6.60 -16.35
N ASN A 151 -34.32 6.94 -15.08
CA ASN A 151 -35.33 6.48 -14.12
C ASN A 151 -36.56 7.38 -14.31
N GLY A 152 -37.75 6.76 -14.34
CA GLY A 152 -39.00 7.43 -14.67
C GLY A 152 -39.45 8.44 -13.61
N TYR A 153 -40.27 9.40 -14.04
CA TYR A 153 -41.47 9.88 -13.36
C TYR A 153 -42.29 10.65 -14.41
N ALA A 154 -43.60 10.46 -14.38
CA ALA A 154 -44.57 11.04 -15.29
C ALA A 154 -44.64 12.57 -15.17
N VAL A 155 -45.02 13.25 -16.26
CA VAL A 155 -46.16 14.19 -16.37
C VAL A 155 -46.09 14.91 -17.73
N GLN A 156 -47.28 15.16 -18.27
CA GLN A 156 -47.65 15.61 -19.61
C GLN A 156 -47.21 17.04 -20.01
N THR A 157 -47.17 17.24 -21.34
CA THR A 157 -47.49 18.48 -22.11
C THR A 157 -46.54 19.69 -21.93
N THR A 158 -46.21 20.51 -22.95
CA THR A 158 -46.96 21.01 -24.12
C THR A 158 -45.99 21.58 -25.17
N LYS A 159 -46.45 21.69 -26.42
CA LYS A 159 -45.78 22.25 -27.62
C LYS A 159 -45.61 23.78 -27.60
N ASN A 160 -44.61 24.29 -28.35
CA ASN A 160 -44.58 25.44 -29.29
C ASN A 160 -43.17 26.05 -29.36
N SER A 161 -42.60 26.68 -30.39
CA SER A 161 -42.80 26.78 -31.86
C SER A 161 -41.81 27.87 -32.36
N LYS A 162 -41.23 27.73 -33.58
CA LYS A 162 -40.68 28.78 -34.51
C LYS A 162 -39.43 29.59 -34.03
N ALA A 163 -38.55 30.22 -34.82
CA ALA A 163 -38.38 30.60 -36.25
C ALA A 163 -36.84 30.84 -36.51
N GLU A 164 -36.25 30.59 -37.69
CA GLU A 164 -35.93 31.48 -38.85
C GLU A 164 -34.54 32.18 -38.91
N GLY A 165 -33.96 32.20 -40.13
CA GLY A 165 -32.97 33.16 -40.69
C GLY A 165 -31.47 32.89 -40.40
N ASP A 166 -30.47 33.17 -41.23
CA ASP A 166 -30.32 33.75 -42.59
C ASP A 166 -28.82 33.58 -43.03
N SER A 167 -28.58 33.87 -44.30
CA SER A 167 -27.42 33.78 -45.24
C SER A 167 -26.06 34.44 -44.92
N GLY A 168 -25.02 34.09 -45.71
CA GLY A 168 -23.76 34.86 -45.85
C GLY A 168 -22.59 34.14 -46.56
N SER A 169 -21.96 34.78 -47.55
CA SER A 169 -21.12 34.27 -48.67
C SER A 169 -19.58 34.42 -48.53
N THR A 170 -18.82 33.89 -49.52
CA THR A 170 -17.48 34.29 -50.10
C THR A 170 -16.22 33.46 -49.74
N THR A 171 -15.17 33.18 -50.56
CA THR A 171 -14.86 33.09 -52.04
C THR A 171 -13.39 32.62 -52.24
N GLY A 172 -13.09 31.97 -53.38
CA GLY A 172 -11.77 31.94 -54.10
C GLY A 172 -10.85 30.72 -53.85
N LEU A 173 -9.99 30.22 -54.76
CA LEU A 173 -9.74 30.35 -56.21
C LEU A 173 -8.71 29.24 -56.59
N GLU A 174 -8.66 28.83 -57.86
CA GLU A 174 -7.96 27.68 -58.48
C GLU A 174 -6.42 27.77 -58.62
N LEU A 175 -5.76 26.65 -58.94
CA LEU A 175 -4.87 26.50 -60.13
C LEU A 175 -4.46 25.03 -60.43
N ASN A 176 -4.35 24.73 -61.74
CA ASN A 176 -4.19 23.43 -62.41
C ASN A 176 -2.72 23.05 -62.73
N GLY A 177 -2.47 21.75 -63.01
CA GLY A 177 -1.27 21.24 -63.69
C GLY A 177 -1.46 19.79 -64.21
N HIS A 178 -1.06 19.50 -65.46
CA HIS A 178 -1.56 18.42 -66.33
C HIS A 178 -0.44 17.46 -66.82
N LYS A 179 -0.69 16.13 -66.77
CA LYS A 179 -0.30 14.99 -67.69
C LYS A 179 1.20 14.60 -67.95
N PRO A 180 1.53 13.43 -68.60
CA PRO A 180 0.72 12.25 -69.03
C PRO A 180 1.31 10.81 -68.81
N ASN A 181 0.44 9.81 -69.05
CA ASN A 181 0.54 8.40 -69.56
C ASN A 181 1.88 7.65 -69.73
N ASP A 182 1.84 6.34 -69.43
CA ASP A 182 2.20 5.28 -70.40
C ASP A 182 1.50 3.92 -70.15
N ASN A 183 1.16 3.24 -71.25
CA ASN A 183 0.43 1.96 -71.37
C ASN A 183 1.38 0.81 -71.73
N GLY A 184 1.04 -0.44 -71.38
CA GLY A 184 1.67 -1.63 -71.98
C GLY A 184 1.05 -2.96 -71.53
N SER A 185 0.61 -3.77 -72.50
CA SER A 185 -0.33 -4.89 -72.39
C SER A 185 0.32 -6.29 -72.52
N ALA A 186 -0.29 -7.27 -71.85
CA ALA A 186 -0.48 -8.71 -72.09
C ALA A 186 0.47 -9.57 -72.96
N HIS A 187 0.76 -10.80 -72.46
CA HIS A 187 0.74 -12.02 -73.27
C HIS A 187 0.41 -13.29 -72.45
N ASN A 188 -0.52 -14.09 -72.98
CA ASN A 188 -0.95 -15.43 -72.52
C ASN A 188 0.00 -16.54 -73.01
N ARG A 189 0.18 -17.61 -72.22
CA ARG A 189 0.37 -18.98 -72.74
C ARG A 189 -0.09 -20.04 -71.72
N LYS A 190 -1.01 -20.90 -72.15
CA LYS A 190 -1.45 -22.14 -71.50
C LYS A 190 -0.54 -23.30 -71.92
N GLU A 191 -0.28 -24.22 -71.00
CA GLU A 191 -0.12 -25.65 -71.30
C GLU A 191 -0.48 -26.46 -70.04
N GLY A 192 -1.26 -27.53 -70.23
CA GLY A 192 -1.88 -28.32 -69.17
C GLY A 192 -1.11 -29.60 -68.84
N GLY A 193 -1.49 -30.21 -67.72
CA GLY A 193 -1.04 -31.55 -67.32
C GLY A 193 -1.66 -31.95 -65.99
N ASN A 194 -2.60 -32.91 -66.06
CA ASN A 194 -3.33 -33.49 -64.93
C ASN A 194 -2.39 -34.08 -63.86
N ASN A 195 -2.76 -33.91 -62.58
CA ASN A 195 -2.75 -35.00 -61.61
C ASN A 195 -3.60 -34.66 -60.39
N THR A 196 -4.79 -35.26 -60.32
CA THR A 196 -5.59 -35.42 -59.12
C THR A 196 -4.89 -36.38 -58.16
N VAL A 197 -4.50 -35.91 -56.98
CA VAL A 197 -4.32 -36.76 -55.79
C VAL A 197 -5.08 -36.11 -54.63
N ASN A 198 -5.91 -36.95 -54.02
CA ASN A 198 -6.80 -36.67 -52.90
C ASN A 198 -6.07 -36.25 -51.61
N SER A 199 -6.81 -35.47 -50.82
CA SER A 199 -6.87 -35.53 -49.35
C SER A 199 -5.59 -35.23 -48.57
N LYS A 200 -5.54 -34.02 -48.01
CA LYS A 200 -5.82 -33.74 -46.59
C LYS A 200 -5.43 -32.29 -46.37
N THR A 201 -6.38 -31.48 -45.95
CA THR A 201 -6.11 -30.23 -45.24
C THR A 201 -5.22 -30.58 -44.05
N ALA A 202 -3.91 -30.45 -44.21
CA ALA A 202 -3.01 -30.34 -43.08
C ALA A 202 -3.42 -29.03 -42.38
N LEU A 203 -4.05 -29.16 -41.22
CA LEU A 203 -4.01 -28.09 -40.24
C LEU A 203 -2.53 -27.75 -40.07
N ASP A 204 -2.20 -26.50 -40.36
CA ASP A 204 -0.89 -25.92 -40.16
C ASP A 204 -0.60 -26.04 -38.65
N HIS A 205 0.10 -27.11 -38.24
CA HIS A 205 0.43 -27.35 -36.85
C HIS A 205 1.30 -26.19 -36.40
N THR A 206 0.73 -25.31 -35.59
CA THR A 206 1.44 -24.16 -35.06
C THR A 206 2.28 -24.66 -33.89
N GLU A 207 3.45 -25.22 -34.17
CA GLU A 207 4.37 -25.70 -33.13
C GLU A 207 4.75 -24.53 -32.19
N LEU A 208 4.42 -24.68 -30.91
CA LEU A 208 4.82 -23.74 -29.86
C LEU A 208 6.31 -23.95 -29.59
N SER A 209 7.12 -22.89 -29.70
CA SER A 209 8.53 -22.97 -29.26
C SER A 209 8.63 -23.51 -27.83
N GLU A 210 9.63 -24.35 -27.55
CA GLU A 210 9.84 -24.94 -26.21
C GLU A 210 9.92 -23.89 -25.08
N GLU A 211 10.45 -22.71 -25.40
CA GLU A 211 10.54 -21.57 -24.47
C GLU A 211 9.15 -20.98 -24.15
N LEU A 212 8.31 -20.80 -25.16
CA LEU A 212 6.93 -20.34 -25.00
C LEU A 212 6.07 -21.39 -24.27
N ARG A 213 6.28 -22.68 -24.57
CA ARG A 213 5.61 -23.80 -23.90
C ARG A 213 5.97 -23.86 -22.40
N LYS A 214 7.25 -23.71 -22.08
CA LYS A 214 7.72 -23.63 -20.69
C LYS A 214 7.12 -22.42 -19.96
N LEU A 215 7.17 -21.23 -20.58
CA LEU A 215 6.59 -20.01 -20.02
C LEU A 215 5.09 -20.17 -19.79
N LEU A 216 4.37 -20.79 -20.72
CA LEU A 216 2.95 -21.08 -20.63
C LEU A 216 2.62 -22.00 -19.46
N PHE A 217 3.36 -23.09 -19.26
CA PHE A 217 3.13 -24.02 -18.17
C PHE A 217 3.55 -23.47 -16.80
N GLU A 218 4.54 -22.58 -16.77
CA GLU A 218 4.88 -21.81 -15.58
C GLU A 218 3.80 -20.78 -15.24
N THR A 219 3.29 -20.07 -16.24
CA THR A 219 2.30 -19.00 -16.06
C THR A 219 0.90 -19.55 -15.80
N VAL A 220 0.49 -20.62 -16.48
CA VAL A 220 -0.83 -21.25 -16.41
C VAL A 220 -0.68 -22.77 -16.22
N PRO A 221 -0.49 -23.23 -14.97
CA PRO A 221 -0.22 -24.65 -14.70
C PRO A 221 -1.31 -25.61 -15.19
N SER A 222 -2.57 -25.16 -15.31
CA SER A 222 -3.68 -25.96 -15.81
C SER A 222 -3.52 -26.39 -17.27
N LEU A 223 -2.67 -25.73 -18.05
CA LEU A 223 -2.40 -26.11 -19.43
C LEU A 223 -1.54 -27.37 -19.55
N ARG A 224 -0.85 -27.79 -18.48
CA ARG A 224 -0.03 -29.02 -18.47
C ARG A 224 -0.82 -30.30 -18.71
N LYS A 225 -2.15 -30.25 -18.61
CA LYS A 225 -3.02 -31.41 -18.85
C LYS A 225 -3.21 -31.72 -20.35
N TYR A 226 -2.95 -30.74 -21.23
CA TYR A 226 -3.08 -30.89 -22.67
C TYR A 226 -1.78 -31.44 -23.27
N GLN A 227 -1.90 -32.40 -24.19
CA GLN A 227 -0.75 -33.11 -24.76
C GLN A 227 -0.30 -32.52 -26.09
N ASN A 228 -1.22 -31.95 -26.86
CA ASN A 228 -0.94 -31.32 -28.15
C ASN A 228 -1.03 -29.78 -28.07
N ASP A 229 -0.33 -29.11 -28.98
CA ASP A 229 -0.25 -27.65 -29.03
C ASP A 229 -1.58 -27.02 -29.47
N ASP A 230 -2.36 -27.71 -30.28
CA ASP A 230 -3.67 -27.23 -30.76
C ASP A 230 -4.70 -27.13 -29.63
N GLU A 231 -4.75 -28.09 -28.70
CA GLU A 231 -5.60 -28.02 -27.50
C GLU A 231 -5.15 -26.93 -26.55
N ILE A 232 -3.82 -26.74 -26.40
CA ILE A 232 -3.26 -25.65 -25.58
C ILE A 232 -3.71 -24.31 -26.17
N LEU A 233 -3.56 -24.11 -27.48
CA LEU A 233 -3.98 -22.89 -28.17
C LEU A 233 -5.49 -22.67 -28.14
N ALA A 234 -6.30 -23.74 -28.25
CA ALA A 234 -7.75 -23.66 -28.17
C ALA A 234 -8.23 -23.23 -26.78
N GLU A 235 -7.66 -23.79 -25.71
CA GLU A 235 -7.99 -23.39 -24.34
C GLU A 235 -7.51 -21.95 -24.05
N LEU A 236 -6.31 -21.58 -24.52
CA LEU A 236 -5.80 -20.21 -24.40
C LEU A 236 -6.72 -19.19 -25.08
N LYS A 237 -7.18 -19.51 -26.30
CA LYS A 237 -8.12 -18.69 -27.05
C LYS A 237 -9.44 -18.55 -26.30
N LYS A 238 -10.00 -19.66 -25.80
CA LYS A 238 -11.22 -19.64 -24.98
C LYS A 238 -11.07 -18.75 -23.74
N LEU A 239 -10.00 -18.93 -22.98
CA LEU A 239 -9.71 -18.13 -21.77
C LEU A 239 -9.58 -16.64 -22.08
N GLY A 240 -8.98 -16.31 -23.22
CA GLY A 240 -8.83 -14.93 -23.67
C GLY A 240 -10.10 -14.33 -24.28
N GLU A 241 -10.97 -15.13 -24.91
CA GLU A 241 -12.28 -14.69 -25.43
C GLU A 241 -13.29 -14.45 -24.32
N GLU A 242 -13.28 -15.26 -23.27
CA GLU A 242 -14.12 -15.06 -22.07
C GLU A 242 -13.75 -13.77 -21.30
N GLN A 243 -12.60 -13.18 -21.60
CA GLN A 243 -12.10 -12.02 -20.89
C GLN A 243 -12.60 -10.70 -21.48
N GLU A 244 -13.46 -10.04 -20.71
CA GLU A 244 -14.05 -8.74 -21.04
C GLU A 244 -13.06 -7.56 -20.95
N PHE A 245 -12.01 -7.67 -20.14
CA PHE A 245 -11.08 -6.58 -19.83
C PHE A 245 -9.67 -6.86 -20.31
N GLU A 246 -9.03 -5.85 -20.89
CA GLU A 246 -7.61 -5.83 -21.19
C GLU A 246 -6.88 -4.98 -20.13
N TYR A 247 -5.72 -5.48 -19.71
CA TYR A 247 -4.81 -4.86 -18.76
C TYR A 247 -3.61 -4.29 -19.50
N TYR A 248 -3.21 -3.06 -19.16
CA TYR A 248 -2.08 -2.38 -19.80
C TYR A 248 -1.36 -1.45 -18.83
N TRP A 249 -0.08 -1.15 -19.13
CA TRP A 249 0.67 -0.14 -18.38
C TRP A 249 0.21 1.26 -18.74
N GLN A 250 -0.24 1.99 -17.73
CA GLN A 250 -0.53 3.40 -17.80
C GLN A 250 0.62 4.19 -17.19
N GLU A 251 1.38 4.86 -18.05
CA GLU A 251 2.28 5.95 -17.66
C GLU A 251 1.49 7.15 -17.13
N TYR A 252 2.19 8.17 -16.62
CA TYR A 252 1.55 9.41 -16.27
C TYR A 252 0.82 10.02 -17.49
N PRO A 253 -0.51 10.21 -17.43
CA PRO A 253 -1.32 10.58 -18.58
C PRO A 253 -1.26 12.10 -18.80
N ALA A 254 -0.11 12.60 -19.26
CA ALA A 254 0.19 14.03 -19.36
C ALA A 254 -0.87 14.81 -20.16
N ASP A 255 -1.30 14.25 -21.29
CA ASP A 255 -2.22 14.88 -22.24
C ASP A 255 -3.71 14.58 -21.97
N ALA A 256 -4.01 13.81 -20.92
CA ALA A 256 -5.40 13.47 -20.58
C ALA A 256 -6.12 14.60 -19.82
N SER A 257 -7.39 14.35 -19.47
CA SER A 257 -8.16 15.30 -18.65
C SER A 257 -7.53 15.51 -17.26
N LEU A 258 -7.85 16.64 -16.61
CA LEU A 258 -7.45 16.90 -15.23
C LEU A 258 -7.85 15.78 -14.29
N TRP A 259 -9.06 15.24 -14.45
CA TRP A 259 -9.59 14.15 -13.63
C TRP A 259 -8.80 12.85 -13.79
N THR A 260 -8.36 12.54 -15.02
CA THR A 260 -7.53 11.35 -15.29
C THR A 260 -6.17 11.48 -14.61
N ARG A 261 -5.53 12.65 -14.68
CA ARG A 261 -4.26 12.91 -13.97
C ARG A 261 -4.45 12.89 -12.45
N LEU A 262 -5.50 13.53 -11.94
CA LEU A 262 -5.82 13.55 -10.52
C LEU A 262 -6.02 12.13 -9.97
N TYR A 263 -6.75 11.28 -10.68
CA TYR A 263 -6.95 9.89 -10.30
C TYR A 263 -5.63 9.10 -10.27
N TRP A 264 -4.79 9.25 -11.30
CA TRP A 264 -3.49 8.60 -11.37
C TRP A 264 -2.58 9.00 -10.20
N VAL A 265 -2.56 10.30 -9.89
CA VAL A 265 -1.73 10.85 -8.82
C VAL A 265 -2.29 10.50 -7.44
N PHE A 266 -3.61 10.52 -7.29
CA PHE A 266 -4.24 10.10 -6.04
C PHE A 266 -3.91 8.64 -5.72
N ASP A 267 -3.93 7.76 -6.73
CA ASP A 267 -3.56 6.36 -6.57
C ASP A 267 -2.09 6.18 -6.16
N ILE A 268 -1.14 6.89 -6.79
CA ILE A 268 0.28 6.79 -6.39
C ILE A 268 0.50 7.32 -4.97
N ALA A 269 -0.13 8.44 -4.62
CA ALA A 269 0.02 9.07 -3.32
C ALA A 269 -0.49 8.19 -2.17
N ASN A 270 -1.50 7.34 -2.41
CA ASN A 270 -2.07 6.43 -1.42
C ASN A 270 -1.51 5.00 -1.50
N SER A 271 -0.49 4.76 -2.34
CA SER A 271 0.10 3.44 -2.58
C SER A 271 1.34 3.17 -1.72
N PHE A 272 1.24 3.18 -0.38
CA PHE A 272 2.41 3.01 0.52
C PHE A 272 3.28 1.78 0.25
N ARG A 273 2.63 0.63 0.04
CA ARG A 273 3.32 -0.63 -0.27
C ARG A 273 3.80 -0.70 -1.72
N MET A 274 3.34 0.20 -2.58
CA MET A 274 3.47 0.15 -4.04
C MET A 274 3.17 -1.27 -4.51
N THR A 275 1.93 -1.75 -4.42
CA THR A 275 1.65 -3.15 -4.79
C THR A 275 1.94 -3.34 -6.28
N GLY A 276 2.82 -4.29 -6.66
CA GLY A 276 3.28 -4.52 -8.05
C GLY A 276 4.61 -5.29 -8.16
N LYS A 277 5.53 -4.91 -9.08
CA LYS A 277 6.91 -5.46 -9.21
C LYS A 277 7.97 -4.36 -9.28
N GLN A 278 9.14 -4.56 -8.65
CA GLN A 278 10.31 -3.67 -8.82
C GLN A 278 11.03 -4.02 -10.13
N LEU A 279 11.22 -3.04 -11.03
CA LEU A 279 12.15 -3.23 -12.15
C LEU A 279 13.58 -3.15 -11.61
N ALA A 280 14.37 -4.20 -11.81
CA ALA A 280 15.80 -4.11 -11.63
C ALA A 280 16.33 -3.19 -12.74
N SER A 281 17.02 -2.11 -12.36
CA SER A 281 17.76 -1.27 -13.30
C SER A 281 18.97 -2.05 -13.82
N PHE A 282 18.74 -2.96 -14.76
CA PHE A 282 19.80 -3.47 -15.61
C PHE A 282 19.93 -2.51 -16.79
N SER A 283 20.94 -1.65 -16.71
CA SER A 283 21.52 -0.99 -17.87
C SER A 283 22.28 -2.04 -18.69
N LEU A 284 21.55 -2.79 -19.51
CA LEU A 284 22.13 -3.46 -20.68
C LEU A 284 21.51 -2.81 -21.92
N PRO A 285 22.29 -2.50 -22.97
CA PRO A 285 21.75 -1.96 -24.19
C PRO A 285 20.83 -3.01 -24.80
N LEU A 286 19.52 -2.75 -24.77
CA LEU A 286 18.48 -3.60 -25.36
C LEU A 286 18.75 -3.91 -26.84
N SER A 287 19.59 -3.11 -27.50
CA SER A 287 19.98 -3.25 -28.91
C SER A 287 20.82 -4.51 -29.22
N GLU A 288 21.66 -5.00 -28.31
CA GLU A 288 22.48 -6.20 -28.57
C GLU A 288 21.70 -7.51 -28.39
N PHE A 289 20.66 -7.52 -27.56
CA PHE A 289 19.77 -8.68 -27.41
C PHE A 289 18.74 -8.74 -28.54
N ILE A 290 18.32 -7.59 -29.07
CA ILE A 290 17.37 -7.50 -30.20
C ILE A 290 18.02 -7.93 -31.53
N SER A 291 19.34 -7.76 -31.72
CA SER A 291 19.98 -8.18 -32.98
C SER A 291 20.16 -9.70 -33.11
N SER A 292 20.02 -10.48 -32.03
CA SER A 292 20.12 -11.95 -32.10
C SER A 292 18.78 -12.65 -32.34
N LEU A 293 17.66 -11.92 -32.31
CA LEU A 293 16.33 -12.45 -32.57
C LEU A 293 15.90 -12.01 -33.97
N GLY A 294 15.92 -12.97 -34.89
CA GLY A 294 15.57 -12.78 -36.29
C GLY A 294 14.20 -12.14 -36.50
N LYS A 295 14.08 -11.43 -37.62
CA LYS A 295 12.92 -10.67 -38.07
C LYS A 295 11.63 -11.50 -38.04
N GLU A 296 10.85 -11.32 -36.98
CA GLU A 296 9.39 -11.23 -36.98
C GLU A 296 8.98 -10.59 -35.63
N GLU A 297 8.37 -9.42 -35.67
CA GLU A 297 7.92 -8.68 -34.48
C GLU A 297 6.80 -9.43 -33.75
N LYS A 298 7.18 -10.39 -32.90
CA LYS A 298 6.41 -10.79 -31.72
C LYS A 298 7.18 -10.30 -30.50
N THR A 299 7.11 -9.00 -30.24
CA THR A 299 7.72 -8.39 -29.06
C THR A 299 7.09 -9.01 -27.80
N ILE A 300 7.78 -9.98 -27.18
CA ILE A 300 7.47 -10.45 -25.83
C ILE A 300 7.91 -9.33 -24.87
N ASN A 301 7.10 -8.28 -24.81
CA ASN A 301 7.26 -7.19 -23.85
C ASN A 301 6.77 -7.68 -22.48
N MET A 302 7.64 -8.36 -21.73
CA MET A 302 7.39 -8.72 -20.33
C MET A 302 7.50 -7.47 -19.45
N LEU A 303 6.41 -6.71 -19.36
CA LEU A 303 6.27 -5.65 -18.39
C LEU A 303 4.92 -5.83 -17.69
N PHE A 304 4.92 -5.63 -16.37
CA PHE A 304 4.18 -6.31 -15.29
C PHE A 304 2.87 -5.62 -14.76
N GLN A 305 2.28 -5.88 -13.58
CA GLN A 305 1.21 -5.01 -13.02
C GLN A 305 1.38 -4.60 -11.56
N GLY A 306 0.55 -3.65 -11.11
CA GLY A 306 0.78 -2.83 -9.92
C GLY A 306 1.66 -1.62 -10.25
N TRP A 307 2.24 -0.94 -9.27
CA TRP A 307 3.27 0.04 -9.56
C TRP A 307 4.57 -0.68 -9.95
N ASN A 308 5.29 -0.19 -10.96
CA ASN A 308 6.62 -0.68 -11.33
C ASN A 308 7.72 -0.42 -10.24
N TRP A 309 7.28 0.06 -9.09
CA TRP A 309 8.07 0.46 -7.92
C TRP A 309 7.85 -0.42 -6.70
N ALA A 310 7.24 -1.58 -6.87
CA ALA A 310 6.82 -2.38 -5.75
C ALA A 310 7.91 -2.88 -4.84
N ILE A 311 7.54 -3.14 -3.59
CA ILE A 311 8.47 -3.75 -2.66
C ILE A 311 8.67 -5.25 -3.01
N PRO A 312 9.93 -5.76 -3.03
CA PRO A 312 10.23 -7.11 -3.51
C PRO A 312 9.59 -8.28 -2.74
N CYS A 313 9.10 -8.05 -1.51
CA CYS A 313 8.54 -9.10 -0.66
C CYS A 313 7.08 -9.45 -1.00
N LEU A 314 6.40 -8.60 -1.78
CA LEU A 314 5.05 -8.88 -2.24
C LEU A 314 5.08 -9.89 -3.39
N PRO A 315 3.97 -10.62 -3.64
CA PRO A 315 3.93 -11.51 -4.79
C PRO A 315 4.22 -10.69 -6.04
N PRO A 316 5.16 -11.09 -6.92
CA PRO A 316 5.34 -10.40 -8.18
C PRO A 316 4.01 -10.45 -8.94
N TYR A 317 3.74 -9.43 -9.72
CA TYR A 317 2.55 -9.42 -10.58
C TYR A 317 3.06 -9.20 -11.98
N ASP A 318 2.78 -10.12 -12.90
CA ASP A 318 3.07 -9.92 -14.32
C ASP A 318 1.78 -9.63 -15.12
N LEU A 319 1.80 -8.75 -16.15
CA LEU A 319 0.64 -8.61 -17.06
C LEU A 319 0.30 -10.02 -17.55
N PRO A 320 -0.98 -10.43 -17.58
CA PRO A 320 -1.30 -11.69 -18.21
C PRO A 320 -0.75 -11.66 -19.63
N PRO A 321 -0.04 -12.73 -20.05
CA PRO A 321 0.59 -12.73 -21.36
C PRO A 321 -0.50 -12.64 -22.42
N THR A 322 -0.16 -11.93 -23.50
CA THR A 322 -0.98 -11.89 -24.71
C THR A 322 -0.46 -12.94 -25.67
N ILE A 323 -1.32 -13.87 -26.06
CA ILE A 323 -0.97 -14.97 -26.96
C ILE A 323 -1.93 -14.93 -28.12
N ASN A 324 -1.42 -14.82 -29.35
CA ASN A 324 -2.21 -14.68 -30.58
C ASN A 324 -3.28 -13.56 -30.48
N GLY A 325 -2.93 -12.43 -29.87
CA GLY A 325 -3.85 -11.28 -29.69
C GLY A 325 -4.81 -11.40 -28.51
N TYR A 326 -4.83 -12.53 -27.80
CA TYR A 326 -5.69 -12.75 -26.64
C TYR A 326 -4.89 -12.65 -25.34
N GLN A 327 -5.22 -11.65 -24.52
CA GLN A 327 -4.68 -11.54 -23.18
C GLN A 327 -5.38 -12.54 -22.25
N LEU A 328 -4.60 -13.25 -21.43
CA LEU A 328 -5.09 -14.21 -20.45
C LEU A 328 -5.77 -13.58 -19.22
N PRO A 329 -6.65 -14.33 -18.53
CA PRO A 329 -7.32 -13.80 -17.37
C PRO A 329 -6.39 -13.78 -16.17
N LEU A 330 -6.57 -12.80 -15.29
CA LEU A 330 -5.67 -12.58 -14.16
C LEU A 330 -5.58 -13.75 -13.18
N ASN A 331 -6.67 -14.51 -13.02
CA ASN A 331 -6.68 -15.71 -12.20
C ASN A 331 -5.74 -16.80 -12.72
N ALA A 332 -5.40 -16.78 -14.01
CA ALA A 332 -4.48 -17.72 -14.60
C ALA A 332 -3.02 -17.39 -14.24
N VAL A 333 -2.69 -16.16 -13.86
CA VAL A 333 -1.30 -15.69 -13.66
C VAL A 333 -0.77 -15.99 -12.25
N VAL A 334 0.12 -16.96 -12.13
CA VAL A 334 0.86 -17.28 -10.89
C VAL A 334 2.23 -16.57 -10.85
N PRO A 335 2.85 -16.35 -9.66
CA PRO A 335 2.48 -16.84 -8.33
C PRO A 335 1.60 -15.87 -7.52
N HIS A 336 0.54 -16.42 -6.91
CA HIS A 336 -0.32 -15.67 -5.97
C HIS A 336 0.26 -15.54 -4.54
N ARG A 337 1.39 -16.21 -4.29
CA ARG A 337 2.13 -16.20 -3.03
C ARG A 337 3.59 -15.83 -3.28
N SER A 338 4.15 -14.91 -2.49
CA SER A 338 5.56 -14.52 -2.61
C SER A 338 6.47 -15.53 -1.91
N LYS A 339 7.78 -15.46 -2.21
CA LYS A 339 8.80 -16.27 -1.51
C LYS A 339 8.77 -16.02 0.01
N GLN A 340 8.51 -14.78 0.42
CA GLN A 340 8.38 -14.36 1.81
C GLN A 340 7.00 -14.68 2.42
N GLY A 341 6.11 -15.34 1.66
CA GLY A 341 4.84 -15.86 2.15
C GLY A 341 3.66 -14.88 2.15
N TYR A 342 3.79 -13.72 1.51
CA TYR A 342 2.64 -12.82 1.31
C TYR A 342 1.67 -13.44 0.31
N THR A 343 0.36 -13.26 0.52
CA THR A 343 -0.68 -13.85 -0.34
C THR A 343 -1.63 -12.80 -0.89
N ARG A 344 -2.23 -13.09 -2.05
CA ARG A 344 -3.32 -12.30 -2.64
C ARG A 344 -4.60 -13.13 -2.71
N CYS A 345 -5.75 -12.45 -2.70
CA CYS A 345 -7.05 -13.05 -2.97
C CYS A 345 -7.53 -12.59 -4.35
N LEU A 346 -8.12 -13.51 -5.12
CA LEU A 346 -8.59 -13.22 -6.49
C LEU A 346 -10.08 -12.88 -6.52
N SER A 347 -10.88 -13.46 -5.62
CA SER A 347 -12.32 -13.21 -5.52
C SER A 347 -12.68 -12.35 -4.31
N ARG A 348 -13.72 -11.51 -4.46
CA ARG A 348 -14.23 -10.66 -3.37
C ARG A 348 -14.76 -11.49 -2.19
N LYS A 349 -15.43 -12.60 -2.47
CA LYS A 349 -15.92 -13.54 -1.43
C LYS A 349 -14.77 -14.12 -0.62
N SER A 350 -13.74 -14.68 -1.28
CA SER A 350 -12.58 -15.24 -0.58
C SER A 350 -11.83 -14.17 0.20
N PHE A 351 -11.67 -12.97 -0.37
CA PHE A 351 -11.05 -11.84 0.30
C PHE A 351 -11.81 -11.44 1.57
N PHE A 352 -13.12 -11.23 1.48
CA PHE A 352 -13.95 -10.86 2.62
C PHE A 352 -13.88 -11.91 3.73
N LEU A 353 -14.10 -13.18 3.40
CA LEU A 353 -14.06 -14.28 4.39
C LEU A 353 -12.68 -14.43 5.01
N THR A 354 -11.60 -14.32 4.22
CA THR A 354 -10.23 -14.38 4.73
C THR A 354 -9.96 -13.22 5.68
N ARG A 355 -10.31 -11.97 5.30
CA ARG A 355 -10.10 -10.82 6.18
C ARG A 355 -10.93 -10.90 7.45
N LEU A 356 -12.19 -11.33 7.35
CA LEU A 356 -13.07 -11.44 8.50
C LEU A 356 -12.58 -12.51 9.48
N PHE A 357 -12.43 -13.76 9.04
CA PHE A 357 -12.20 -14.88 9.95
C PHE A 357 -10.74 -15.13 10.29
N ARG A 358 -9.80 -14.79 9.40
CA ARG A 358 -8.37 -14.99 9.67
C ARG A 358 -7.73 -13.75 10.31
N ASP A 359 -8.19 -12.56 9.94
CA ASP A 359 -7.51 -11.32 10.34
C ASP A 359 -8.29 -10.54 11.42
N ILE A 360 -9.58 -10.22 11.19
CA ILE A 360 -10.40 -9.33 12.04
C ILE A 360 -10.90 -10.01 13.30
N VAL A 361 -11.58 -11.16 13.20
CA VAL A 361 -12.16 -11.83 14.38
C VAL A 361 -11.08 -12.21 15.40
N PRO A 362 -9.97 -12.88 15.02
CA PRO A 362 -8.89 -13.16 15.96
C PRO A 362 -8.21 -11.88 16.46
N GLY A 363 -7.97 -10.90 15.58
CA GLY A 363 -7.37 -9.62 15.97
C GLY A 363 -8.21 -8.85 16.98
N TYR A 364 -9.54 -8.84 16.82
CA TYR A 364 -10.49 -8.24 17.74
C TYR A 364 -10.40 -8.87 19.12
N LEU A 365 -10.49 -10.21 19.20
CA LEU A 365 -10.43 -10.94 20.46
C LEU A 365 -9.07 -10.75 21.15
N LEU A 366 -7.97 -10.79 20.41
CA LEU A 366 -6.62 -10.59 20.96
C LEU A 366 -6.42 -9.15 21.46
N VAL A 367 -6.93 -8.15 20.74
CA VAL A 367 -6.86 -6.75 21.16
C VAL A 367 -7.73 -6.51 22.40
N ASP A 368 -8.92 -7.09 22.46
CA ASP A 368 -9.77 -7.02 23.66
C ASP A 368 -9.10 -7.69 24.87
N PHE A 369 -8.55 -8.90 24.68
CA PHE A 369 -7.79 -9.61 25.71
C PHE A 369 -6.60 -8.80 26.22
N CYS A 370 -5.78 -8.29 25.29
CA CYS A 370 -4.62 -7.47 25.64
C CYS A 370 -5.05 -6.20 26.35
N ALA A 371 -6.09 -5.51 25.87
CA ALA A 371 -6.59 -4.30 26.53
C ALA A 371 -6.96 -4.57 27.99
N VAL A 372 -7.80 -5.59 28.25
CA VAL A 372 -8.23 -5.97 29.60
C VAL A 372 -7.04 -6.36 30.50
N HIS A 373 -6.12 -7.17 29.97
CA HIS A 373 -4.94 -7.61 30.73
C HIS A 373 -3.97 -6.46 31.02
N MET A 374 -3.74 -5.60 30.04
CA MET A 374 -2.76 -4.52 30.14
C MET A 374 -3.26 -3.39 31.02
N THR A 375 -4.54 -3.01 30.95
CA THR A 375 -5.10 -1.96 31.83
C THR A 375 -5.14 -2.37 33.30
N ALA A 376 -5.02 -3.66 33.61
CA ALA A 376 -4.92 -4.16 34.99
C ALA A 376 -3.49 -4.06 35.57
N ASP A 377 -2.45 -3.89 34.74
CA ASP A 377 -1.06 -3.70 35.21
C ASP A 377 -0.74 -2.20 35.25
N PRO A 378 -0.41 -1.63 36.43
CA PRO A 378 -0.06 -0.22 36.57
C PRO A 378 1.06 0.24 35.63
N TYR A 379 1.95 -0.66 35.19
CA TYR A 379 2.99 -0.35 34.23
C TYR A 379 2.45 0.16 32.89
N PHE A 380 1.37 -0.41 32.36
CA PHE A 380 0.82 0.03 31.07
C PHE A 380 0.01 1.32 31.17
N VAL A 381 -0.46 1.66 32.38
CA VAL A 381 -1.25 2.86 32.66
C VAL A 381 -0.36 4.06 33.00
N LEU A 382 0.62 3.85 33.88
CA LEU A 382 1.46 4.90 34.48
C LEU A 382 2.88 4.94 33.91
N GLY A 383 3.29 3.89 33.20
CA GLY A 383 4.66 3.71 32.75
C GLY A 383 5.56 2.98 33.76
N PRO A 384 6.86 2.84 33.43
CA PRO A 384 7.84 2.12 34.26
C PRO A 384 7.97 2.69 35.68
N GLU A 385 7.75 4.00 35.82
CA GLU A 385 7.80 4.76 37.06
C GLU A 385 6.58 4.54 37.99
N HIS A 386 5.63 3.65 37.65
CA HIS A 386 4.43 3.35 38.45
C HIS A 386 4.68 3.13 39.95
N HIS A 387 5.82 2.55 40.32
CA HIS A 387 6.21 2.27 41.70
C HIS A 387 6.44 3.54 42.57
N HIS A 388 6.60 4.71 41.95
CA HIS A 388 6.70 5.99 42.66
C HIS A 388 5.33 6.57 43.05
N VAL A 389 4.23 6.04 42.51
CA VAL A 389 2.87 6.49 42.83
C VAL A 389 2.37 5.75 44.06
N ALA A 390 2.26 6.46 45.18
CA ALA A 390 1.75 5.89 46.43
C ALA A 390 0.31 5.36 46.25
N GLY A 391 0.03 4.19 46.84
CA GLY A 391 -1.32 3.61 46.87
C GLY A 391 -1.72 2.77 45.66
N VAL A 392 -0.82 2.51 44.70
CA VAL A 392 -1.09 1.64 43.54
C VAL A 392 -0.20 0.40 43.57
N PRO A 393 -0.54 -0.64 44.36
CA PRO A 393 0.25 -1.87 44.42
C PRO A 393 0.11 -2.69 43.13
N LEU A 394 1.10 -3.52 42.84
CA LEU A 394 0.97 -4.55 41.81
C LEU A 394 -0.13 -5.55 42.19
N PRO A 395 -1.00 -5.95 41.24
CA PRO A 395 -1.94 -7.04 41.46
C PRO A 395 -1.21 -8.30 42.00
N PRO A 396 -1.81 -9.07 42.94
CA PRO A 396 -1.13 -10.18 43.61
C PRO A 396 -0.52 -11.22 42.64
N HIS A 397 -1.20 -11.49 41.52
CA HIS A 397 -0.74 -12.42 40.51
C HIS A 397 0.46 -11.91 39.68
N LEU A 398 0.67 -10.59 39.62
CA LEU A 398 1.85 -9.98 39.00
C LEU A 398 2.98 -9.82 40.03
N ALA A 399 2.63 -9.52 41.29
CA ALA A 399 3.58 -9.37 42.38
C ALA A 399 4.30 -10.68 42.73
N SER A 400 3.69 -11.85 42.45
CA SER A 400 4.30 -13.17 42.65
C SER A 400 5.33 -13.54 41.58
N LEU A 401 5.42 -12.80 40.46
CA LEU A 401 6.37 -13.08 39.39
C LEU A 401 7.76 -12.54 39.72
N SER A 402 8.80 -13.26 39.27
CA SER A 402 10.16 -12.71 39.31
C SER A 402 10.28 -11.48 38.38
N PRO A 403 11.22 -10.56 38.63
CA PRO A 403 11.39 -9.37 37.77
C PRO A 403 11.59 -9.71 36.29
N VAL A 404 12.30 -10.80 36.00
CA VAL A 404 12.53 -11.28 34.63
C VAL A 404 11.24 -11.81 34.01
N ALA A 405 10.47 -12.61 34.75
CA ALA A 405 9.19 -13.14 34.28
C ALA A 405 8.17 -12.01 34.03
N LEU A 406 8.11 -11.03 34.94
CA LEU A 406 7.24 -9.86 34.81
C LEU A 406 7.62 -9.02 33.57
N SER A 407 8.92 -8.77 33.37
CA SER A 407 9.41 -8.05 32.18
C SER A 407 9.12 -8.81 30.89
N ALA A 408 9.33 -10.14 30.88
CA ALA A 408 9.05 -10.97 29.72
C ALA A 408 7.55 -11.00 29.38
N GLN A 409 6.69 -11.09 30.40
CA GLN A 409 5.25 -11.00 30.25
C GLN A 409 4.84 -9.65 29.64
N ARG A 410 5.34 -8.54 30.19
CA ARG A 410 5.03 -7.20 29.68
C ARG A 410 5.44 -7.04 28.22
N ALA A 411 6.66 -7.46 27.87
CA ALA A 411 7.14 -7.44 26.49
C ALA A 411 6.28 -8.30 25.55
N PHE A 412 5.87 -9.50 25.99
CA PHE A 412 4.99 -10.38 25.22
C PHE A 412 3.63 -9.73 24.94
N PHE A 413 2.96 -9.20 25.95
CA PHE A 413 1.64 -8.58 25.80
C PHE A 413 1.71 -7.28 24.99
N SER A 414 2.78 -6.48 25.12
CA SER A 414 2.98 -5.32 24.26
C SER A 414 3.16 -5.71 22.80
N PHE A 415 3.96 -6.74 22.53
CA PHE A 415 4.15 -7.22 21.17
C PHE A 415 2.84 -7.77 20.57
N LEU A 416 2.11 -8.58 21.34
CA LEU A 416 0.83 -9.17 20.96
C LEU A 416 -0.25 -8.11 20.73
N GLY A 417 -0.32 -7.10 21.60
CA GLY A 417 -1.24 -5.96 21.48
C GLY A 417 -0.96 -5.15 20.22
N VAL A 418 0.30 -4.78 19.98
CA VAL A 418 0.70 -4.00 18.79
C VAL A 418 0.44 -4.77 17.50
N ILE A 419 0.87 -6.04 17.41
CA ILE A 419 0.71 -6.80 16.16
C ILE A 419 -0.77 -7.06 15.86
N SER A 420 -1.58 -7.36 16.88
CA SER A 420 -3.02 -7.58 16.73
C SER A 420 -3.75 -6.30 16.35
N ALA A 421 -3.42 -5.16 16.97
CA ALA A 421 -4.01 -3.86 16.66
C ALA A 421 -3.67 -3.39 15.24
N LEU A 422 -2.41 -3.54 14.82
CA LEU A 422 -2.01 -3.24 13.44
C LEU A 422 -2.74 -4.15 12.45
N GLN A 423 -2.78 -5.46 12.70
CA GLN A 423 -3.49 -6.40 11.84
C GLN A 423 -4.96 -6.02 11.69
N LEU A 424 -5.64 -5.68 12.80
CA LEU A 424 -7.03 -5.25 12.81
C LEU A 424 -7.22 -3.98 11.97
N PHE A 425 -6.39 -2.95 12.20
CA PHE A 425 -6.43 -1.68 11.46
C PHE A 425 -6.26 -1.88 9.94
N PHE A 426 -5.25 -2.63 9.52
CA PHE A 426 -5.00 -2.86 8.08
C PHE A 426 -6.05 -3.79 7.45
N ALA A 427 -6.58 -4.76 8.19
CA ALA A 427 -7.65 -5.61 7.69
C ALA A 427 -8.93 -4.81 7.44
N PHE A 428 -9.37 -4.00 8.41
CA PHE A 428 -10.50 -3.08 8.25
C PHE A 428 -10.28 -2.09 7.11
N GLY A 429 -9.12 -1.44 7.06
CA GLY A 429 -8.76 -0.53 5.97
C GLY A 429 -8.82 -1.20 4.60
N SER A 430 -8.37 -2.47 4.49
CA SER A 430 -8.43 -3.21 3.23
C SER A 430 -9.86 -3.59 2.83
N LEU A 431 -10.75 -3.90 3.77
CA LEU A 431 -12.17 -4.12 3.48
C LEU A 431 -12.86 -2.82 3.08
N ALA A 432 -12.59 -1.72 3.80
CA ALA A 432 -13.12 -0.40 3.47
C ALA A 432 -12.75 0.00 2.03
N LEU A 433 -11.47 -0.18 1.65
CA LEU A 433 -11.01 0.07 0.28
C LEU A 433 -11.67 -0.83 -0.78
N ALA A 434 -12.00 -2.07 -0.44
CA ALA A 434 -12.56 -3.02 -1.40
C ALA A 434 -14.09 -2.89 -1.58
N PHE A 435 -14.81 -2.39 -0.56
CA PHE A 435 -16.27 -2.47 -0.49
C PHE A 435 -16.99 -1.13 -0.29
N LEU A 436 -16.35 -0.08 0.24
CA LEU A 436 -17.01 1.23 0.30
C LEU A 436 -17.17 1.80 -1.13
N PRO A 437 -18.38 2.29 -1.49
CA PRO A 437 -18.61 2.84 -2.81
C PRO A 437 -17.70 4.05 -3.04
N PRO A 438 -17.05 4.17 -4.20
CA PRO A 438 -16.16 5.29 -4.49
C PRO A 438 -16.97 6.57 -4.69
N ILE A 439 -16.88 7.50 -3.75
CA ILE A 439 -17.46 8.85 -3.88
C ILE A 439 -16.34 9.83 -4.24
N PRO A 440 -16.24 10.44 -5.44
CA PRO A 440 -16.87 10.17 -6.74
C PRO A 440 -16.05 9.17 -7.58
N GLN A 441 -16.36 8.99 -8.86
CA GLN A 441 -15.66 8.12 -9.85
C GLN A 441 -14.12 8.26 -9.90
N ILE A 442 -13.57 9.37 -9.37
CA ILE A 442 -12.13 9.62 -9.17
C ILE A 442 -11.53 8.68 -8.11
N LEU A 443 -12.35 8.04 -7.28
CA LEU A 443 -11.94 7.11 -6.24
C LEU A 443 -12.17 5.65 -6.62
N ARG A 444 -12.09 5.24 -7.91
CA ARG A 444 -12.02 3.81 -8.30
C ARG A 444 -10.77 3.08 -7.75
N LEU A 445 -10.29 3.46 -6.56
CA LEU A 445 -9.33 2.76 -5.73
C LEU A 445 -9.62 1.29 -5.75
N ARG A 446 -8.65 0.52 -6.26
CA ARG A 446 -8.33 -0.86 -5.83
C ARG A 446 -9.56 -1.71 -5.51
N SER A 447 -10.58 -1.60 -6.36
CA SER A 447 -11.89 -2.24 -6.16
C SER A 447 -11.79 -3.77 -6.28
N HIS A 448 -10.64 -4.25 -6.73
CA HIS A 448 -10.33 -5.65 -6.84
C HIS A 448 -9.39 -6.14 -5.72
N PRO A 449 -9.78 -7.20 -5.00
CA PRO A 449 -9.03 -7.81 -3.90
C PRO A 449 -7.55 -8.11 -4.17
N TRP A 450 -7.17 -8.32 -5.42
CA TRP A 450 -5.79 -8.66 -5.79
C TRP A 450 -4.79 -7.51 -5.53
N HIS A 451 -5.26 -6.25 -5.45
CA HIS A 451 -4.42 -5.10 -5.11
C HIS A 451 -4.09 -5.01 -3.61
N LEU A 452 -4.69 -5.85 -2.78
CA LEU A 452 -4.66 -5.77 -1.32
C LEU A 452 -4.07 -7.07 -0.72
N PRO A 453 -2.73 -7.27 -0.82
CA PRO A 453 -2.07 -8.47 -0.31
C PRO A 453 -2.18 -8.58 1.22
N SER A 454 -1.84 -9.76 1.76
CA SER A 454 -1.82 -10.03 3.21
C SER A 454 -1.03 -8.97 3.99
N PHE A 455 -1.44 -8.73 5.24
CA PHE A 455 -0.80 -7.74 6.10
C PHE A 455 0.65 -8.11 6.38
N SER A 456 0.89 -9.37 6.75
CA SER A 456 2.19 -9.98 7.02
C SER A 456 2.49 -11.14 6.05
N GLY A 457 3.78 -11.49 5.98
CA GLY A 457 4.28 -12.68 5.30
C GLY A 457 4.38 -13.88 6.23
N SER A 458 5.18 -14.87 5.85
CA SER A 458 5.40 -16.06 6.68
C SER A 458 6.38 -15.78 7.82
N PHE A 459 6.02 -16.22 9.03
CA PHE A 459 6.94 -16.20 10.19
C PHE A 459 8.18 -17.08 9.98
N VAL A 460 8.14 -17.99 9.00
CA VAL A 460 9.30 -18.79 8.60
C VAL A 460 10.49 -17.91 8.21
N GLU A 461 10.28 -16.70 7.71
CA GLU A 461 11.37 -15.76 7.42
C GLU A 461 12.16 -15.38 8.68
N VAL A 462 11.51 -15.29 9.84
CA VAL A 462 12.17 -15.05 11.14
C VAL A 462 12.99 -16.26 11.54
N LEU A 463 12.44 -17.47 11.37
CA LEU A 463 13.15 -18.71 11.67
C LEU A 463 14.36 -18.92 10.76
N ASP A 464 14.24 -18.64 9.46
CA ASP A 464 15.30 -18.88 8.48
C ASP A 464 16.37 -17.77 8.47
N ARG A 465 16.02 -16.53 8.85
CA ARG A 465 16.94 -15.36 8.74
C ARG A 465 17.15 -14.55 10.02
N GLY A 466 16.51 -14.89 11.14
CA GLY A 466 16.66 -14.15 12.40
C GLY A 466 16.10 -12.73 12.35
N LEU A 467 16.76 -11.78 13.02
CA LEU A 467 16.40 -10.35 13.03
C LEU A 467 16.36 -9.72 11.63
N PRO A 468 17.30 -10.01 10.71
CA PRO A 468 17.15 -9.58 9.31
C PRO A 468 15.85 -10.06 8.66
N GLY A 469 15.37 -11.26 8.99
CA GLY A 469 14.08 -11.78 8.53
C GLY A 469 12.89 -11.10 9.20
N PHE A 470 12.99 -10.87 10.51
CA PHE A 470 12.00 -10.13 11.29
C PHE A 470 11.74 -8.76 10.69
N TRP A 471 12.76 -7.88 10.62
CA TRP A 471 12.59 -6.52 10.13
C TRP A 471 12.47 -6.42 8.61
N GLY A 472 13.25 -7.24 7.90
CA GLY A 472 13.41 -7.13 6.45
C GLY A 472 12.40 -7.94 5.63
N SER A 473 11.52 -8.73 6.24
CA SER A 473 10.57 -9.58 5.48
C SER A 473 9.23 -9.79 6.18
N TRP A 474 9.20 -9.94 7.50
CA TRP A 474 7.99 -10.31 8.22
C TRP A 474 7.24 -9.13 8.87
N TRP A 475 7.95 -8.27 9.58
CA TRP A 475 7.38 -7.15 10.34
C TRP A 475 6.93 -6.00 9.43
N HIS A 476 5.68 -5.54 9.60
CA HIS A 476 5.12 -4.29 9.10
C HIS A 476 5.74 -3.68 7.80
N GLN A 477 5.65 -4.38 6.67
CA GLN A 477 6.28 -3.95 5.41
C GLN A 477 5.57 -2.76 4.71
N THR A 478 4.54 -2.15 5.33
CA THR A 478 3.74 -1.06 4.74
C THR A 478 4.59 0.15 4.37
N PHE A 479 5.51 0.57 5.23
CA PHE A 479 6.32 1.78 5.05
C PHE A 479 7.63 1.55 4.28
N ARG A 480 7.89 0.30 3.86
CA ARG A 480 9.18 -0.10 3.29
C ARG A 480 9.57 0.72 2.07
N PHE A 481 8.61 1.06 1.20
CA PHE A 481 8.91 1.84 0.00
C PHE A 481 9.48 3.21 0.37
N GLY A 482 8.80 3.95 1.25
CA GLY A 482 9.26 5.27 1.72
C GLY A 482 10.62 5.18 2.42
N PHE A 483 10.78 4.22 3.34
CA PHE A 483 12.05 4.07 4.06
C PHE A 483 13.24 3.66 3.17
N ALA A 484 13.01 2.91 2.10
CA ALA A 484 14.05 2.51 1.14
C ALA A 484 14.29 3.53 0.02
N ALA A 485 13.41 4.52 -0.15
CA ALA A 485 13.51 5.52 -1.20
C ALA A 485 14.83 6.33 -1.18
N PRO A 486 15.33 6.86 -0.04
CA PRO A 486 16.57 7.64 -0.05
C PRO A 486 17.78 6.80 -0.44
N SER A 487 17.89 5.57 0.05
CA SER A 487 19.02 4.70 -0.29
C SER A 487 19.01 4.30 -1.76
N ARG A 488 17.83 4.00 -2.33
CA ARG A 488 17.66 3.75 -3.77
C ARG A 488 18.00 4.99 -4.61
N TRP A 489 17.67 6.18 -4.11
CA TRP A 489 18.04 7.43 -4.78
C TRP A 489 19.55 7.62 -4.81
N LEU A 490 20.24 7.38 -3.69
CA LEU A 490 21.71 7.43 -3.62
C LEU A 490 22.38 6.44 -4.57
N GLU A 491 21.86 5.22 -4.62
CA GLU A 491 22.30 4.16 -5.55
C GLU A 491 22.12 4.60 -7.02
N ARG A 492 20.92 5.06 -7.40
CA ARG A 492 20.62 5.50 -8.77
C ARG A 492 21.43 6.71 -9.23
N ARG A 493 21.82 7.58 -8.30
CA ARG A 493 22.69 8.74 -8.56
C ARG A 493 24.17 8.36 -8.66
N GLY A 494 24.53 7.11 -8.40
CA GLY A 494 25.92 6.65 -8.42
C GLY A 494 26.73 7.06 -7.19
N TYR A 495 26.11 7.67 -6.17
CA TYR A 495 26.81 8.05 -4.93
C TYR A 495 27.25 6.84 -4.11
N VAL A 496 26.58 5.70 -4.28
CA VAL A 496 26.90 4.46 -3.58
C VAL A 496 26.79 3.27 -4.54
N ARG A 497 27.83 2.44 -4.61
CA ARG A 497 27.84 1.23 -5.45
C ARG A 497 26.91 0.16 -4.89
N SER A 498 25.94 -0.28 -5.72
CA SER A 498 25.05 -1.38 -5.39
C SER A 498 25.80 -2.62 -4.91
N GLY A 499 25.24 -3.31 -3.92
CA GLY A 499 25.83 -4.53 -3.35
C GLY A 499 27.12 -4.34 -2.52
N SER A 500 27.68 -3.12 -2.41
CA SER A 500 28.83 -2.87 -1.53
C SER A 500 28.47 -2.99 -0.04
N PRO A 501 29.44 -3.25 0.86
CA PRO A 501 29.20 -3.18 2.31
C PRO A 501 28.67 -1.82 2.76
N ALA A 502 29.22 -0.73 2.22
CA ALA A 502 28.76 0.64 2.48
C ALA A 502 27.29 0.83 2.06
N HIS A 503 26.89 0.31 0.89
CA HIS A 503 25.50 0.34 0.45
C HIS A 503 24.56 -0.36 1.44
N ARG A 504 24.92 -1.58 1.89
CA ARG A 504 24.11 -2.31 2.87
C ARG A 504 23.97 -1.55 4.17
N LEU A 505 25.05 -0.93 4.66
CA LEU A 505 25.03 -0.12 5.88
C LEU A 505 24.14 1.12 5.71
N ILE A 506 24.25 1.85 4.61
CA ILE A 506 23.47 3.07 4.34
C ILE A 506 21.97 2.76 4.23
N VAL A 507 21.60 1.74 3.43
CA VAL A 507 20.20 1.28 3.31
C VAL A 507 19.61 1.00 4.68
N PHE A 508 20.41 0.36 5.53
CA PHE A 508 20.00 -0.10 6.83
C PHE A 508 19.86 1.06 7.82
N VAL A 509 20.89 1.92 7.95
CA VAL A 509 20.87 3.10 8.83
C VAL A 509 19.72 4.04 8.46
N LEU A 510 19.54 4.36 7.18
CA LEU A 510 18.47 5.25 6.74
C LEU A 510 17.08 4.67 7.05
N ALA A 511 16.88 3.36 6.91
CA ALA A 511 15.60 2.73 7.23
C ALA A 511 15.28 2.79 8.74
N PHE A 512 16.24 2.47 9.61
CA PHE A 512 16.02 2.47 11.06
C PHE A 512 15.94 3.89 11.65
N VAL A 513 16.71 4.85 11.13
CA VAL A 513 16.60 6.26 11.54
C VAL A 513 15.22 6.83 11.19
N GLN A 514 14.73 6.59 9.97
CA GLN A 514 13.38 7.03 9.58
C GLN A 514 12.29 6.34 10.40
N SER A 515 12.45 5.05 10.72
CA SER A 515 11.52 4.32 11.61
C SER A 515 11.53 4.90 13.03
N GLY A 516 12.71 5.18 13.59
CA GLY A 516 12.83 5.80 14.90
C GLY A 516 12.27 7.22 14.95
N PHE A 517 12.52 8.04 13.91
CA PHE A 517 11.96 9.39 13.79
C PHE A 517 10.43 9.37 13.74
N LEU A 518 9.85 8.41 13.00
CA LEU A 518 8.41 8.23 12.91
C LEU A 518 7.80 7.99 14.31
N HIS A 519 8.33 7.02 15.07
CA HIS A 519 7.81 6.70 16.40
C HIS A 519 8.15 7.76 17.47
N ALA A 520 9.31 8.41 17.39
CA ALA A 520 9.66 9.54 18.25
C ALA A 520 8.68 10.70 18.09
N SER A 521 8.27 10.97 16.85
CA SER A 521 7.28 12.00 16.56
C SER A 521 5.91 11.65 17.14
N GLY A 522 5.49 10.39 17.06
CA GLY A 522 4.27 9.92 17.72
C GLY A 522 4.33 10.04 19.24
N SER A 523 5.48 9.75 19.86
CA SER A 523 5.68 9.94 21.30
C SER A 523 5.57 11.42 21.70
N TYR A 524 6.20 12.30 20.91
CA TYR A 524 6.21 13.75 21.16
C TYR A 524 4.82 14.41 21.03
N SER A 525 3.97 13.90 20.14
CA SER A 525 2.63 14.46 19.92
C SER A 525 1.60 14.03 20.97
N THR A 526 1.94 13.12 21.88
CA THR A 526 1.04 12.71 22.96
C THR A 526 0.90 13.77 24.06
N VAL A 527 -0.15 13.64 24.86
CA VAL A 527 -0.48 14.57 25.96
C VAL A 527 0.46 14.42 27.17
N PRO A 528 0.85 13.20 27.59
CA PRO A 528 1.75 13.05 28.75
C PRO A 528 3.13 13.64 28.46
N ARG A 529 3.57 14.60 29.29
CA ARG A 529 4.87 15.30 29.10
C ARG A 529 6.08 14.51 29.59
N HIS A 530 5.86 13.40 30.27
CA HIS A 530 6.93 12.53 30.77
C HIS A 530 7.32 11.44 29.76
N SER A 531 6.72 11.41 28.56
CA SER A 531 7.17 10.56 27.46
C SER A 531 8.62 10.84 27.09
N ARG A 532 9.33 9.84 26.57
CA ARG A 532 10.76 9.94 26.26
C ARG A 532 10.92 9.71 24.77
N TRP A 533 10.65 10.72 23.96
CA TRP A 533 10.66 10.67 22.50
C TRP A 533 11.94 10.06 21.87
N TRP A 534 13.07 10.07 22.57
CA TRP A 534 14.32 9.47 22.10
C TRP A 534 14.41 7.95 22.32
N HIS A 535 13.56 7.36 23.19
CA HIS A 535 13.52 5.92 23.43
C HIS A 535 13.19 5.11 22.15
N PRO A 536 12.19 5.48 21.33
CA PRO A 536 11.98 4.83 20.04
C PRO A 536 13.20 4.91 19.12
N LEU A 537 13.90 6.05 19.07
CA LEU A 537 15.14 6.19 18.28
C LEU A 537 16.21 5.17 18.75
N LEU A 538 16.39 5.05 20.07
CA LEU A 538 17.29 4.06 20.65
C LEU A 538 16.88 2.63 20.29
N PHE A 539 15.60 2.28 20.45
CA PHE A 539 15.08 0.95 20.12
C PHE A 539 15.36 0.58 18.65
N PHE A 540 15.05 1.46 17.71
CA PHE A 540 15.27 1.17 16.29
C PHE A 540 16.76 1.17 15.92
N ALA A 541 17.59 2.00 16.55
CA ALA A 541 19.04 1.92 16.40
C ALA A 541 19.59 0.56 16.89
N LEU A 542 19.12 0.08 18.05
CA LEU A 542 19.51 -1.23 18.60
C LEU A 542 18.98 -2.39 17.75
N ALA A 543 17.74 -2.34 17.27
CA ALA A 543 17.21 -3.30 16.29
C ALA A 543 18.10 -3.37 15.05
N GLY A 544 18.61 -2.20 14.66
CA GLY A 544 19.63 -2.03 13.66
C GLY A 544 20.91 -2.83 13.96
N ILE A 545 21.57 -2.46 15.05
CA ILE A 545 22.82 -3.05 15.50
C ILE A 545 22.67 -4.57 15.66
N GLY A 546 21.58 -5.05 16.24
CA GLY A 546 21.29 -6.47 16.43
C GLY A 546 21.24 -7.27 15.15
N SER A 547 20.60 -6.73 14.09
CA SER A 547 20.54 -7.43 12.81
C SER A 547 21.91 -7.52 12.14
N SER A 548 22.72 -6.46 12.26
CA SER A 548 24.09 -6.43 11.76
C SER A 548 24.99 -7.39 12.52
N LEU A 549 24.89 -7.38 13.87
CA LEU A 549 25.61 -8.27 14.76
C LEU A 549 25.27 -9.74 14.49
N GLN A 550 23.98 -10.09 14.40
CA GLN A 550 23.56 -11.45 14.09
C GLN A 550 24.13 -11.92 12.75
N THR A 551 24.08 -11.05 11.73
CA THR A 551 24.62 -11.36 10.40
C THR A 551 26.13 -11.59 10.44
N TRP A 552 26.85 -10.75 11.19
CA TRP A 552 28.29 -10.87 11.37
C TRP A 552 28.67 -12.15 12.13
N LEU A 553 28.04 -12.42 13.28
CA LEU A 553 28.23 -13.64 14.06
C LEU A 553 27.96 -14.89 13.20
N ALA A 554 26.84 -14.91 12.47
CA ALA A 554 26.45 -16.06 11.67
C ALA A 554 27.39 -16.31 10.48
N ARG A 555 27.99 -15.27 9.90
CA ARG A 555 28.84 -15.40 8.69
C ARG A 555 30.32 -15.54 9.00
N GLN A 556 30.82 -14.72 9.92
CA GLN A 556 32.25 -14.56 10.18
C GLN A 556 32.72 -15.42 11.36
N VAL A 557 31.92 -15.52 12.43
CA VAL A 557 32.34 -16.22 13.66
C VAL A 557 31.91 -17.68 13.62
N PHE A 558 30.62 -17.94 13.42
CA PHE A 558 30.03 -19.28 13.51
C PHE A 558 29.72 -19.91 12.15
N GLY A 559 30.17 -19.30 11.04
CA GLY A 559 29.80 -19.72 9.69
C GLY A 559 30.16 -21.18 9.37
N GLY A 560 31.34 -21.64 9.81
CA GLY A 560 31.76 -23.03 9.62
C GLY A 560 30.89 -24.04 10.38
N LEU A 561 30.55 -23.72 11.64
CA LEU A 561 29.69 -24.53 12.49
C LEU A 561 28.25 -24.56 11.96
N ILE A 562 27.67 -23.38 11.70
CA ILE A 562 26.27 -23.22 11.27
C ILE A 562 25.98 -24.02 9.99
N ARG A 563 26.91 -24.06 9.03
CA ARG A 563 26.73 -24.83 7.78
C ARG A 563 26.57 -26.34 8.01
N ARG A 564 27.15 -26.88 9.09
CA ARG A 564 27.07 -28.30 9.45
C ARG A 564 25.81 -28.64 10.25
N LEU A 565 25.13 -27.64 10.83
CA LEU A 565 23.97 -27.86 11.68
C LEU A 565 22.69 -28.15 10.86
N PRO A 566 21.83 -29.08 11.33
CA PRO A 566 20.55 -29.33 10.68
C PRO A 566 19.66 -28.09 10.73
N ARG A 567 18.73 -27.97 9.77
CA ARG A 567 17.92 -26.76 9.56
C ARG A 567 17.17 -26.34 10.82
N TRP A 568 16.62 -27.29 11.58
CA TRP A 568 15.84 -26.98 12.78
C TRP A 568 16.70 -26.35 13.88
N VAL A 569 17.95 -26.78 14.06
CA VAL A 569 18.88 -26.17 15.03
C VAL A 569 19.22 -24.74 14.63
N ARG A 570 19.49 -24.50 13.34
CA ARG A 570 19.73 -23.13 12.83
C ARG A 570 18.53 -22.22 13.07
N ARG A 571 17.32 -22.73 12.83
CA ARG A 571 16.06 -22.01 13.07
C ARG A 571 15.85 -21.71 14.55
N LEU A 572 16.12 -22.67 15.42
CA LEU A 572 16.05 -22.49 16.86
C LEU A 572 17.05 -21.43 17.33
N GLY A 573 18.30 -21.48 16.84
CA GLY A 573 19.31 -20.46 17.15
C GLY A 573 18.90 -19.05 16.69
N ASN A 574 18.31 -18.93 15.50
CA ASN A 574 17.75 -17.66 15.03
C ASN A 574 16.61 -17.17 15.93
N LEU A 575 15.69 -18.06 16.32
CA LEU A 575 14.57 -17.72 17.19
C LEU A 575 15.05 -17.27 18.58
N VAL A 576 15.96 -18.02 19.20
CA VAL A 576 16.56 -17.69 20.50
C VAL A 576 17.27 -16.33 20.43
N PHE A 577 18.04 -16.08 19.37
CA PHE A 577 18.69 -14.78 19.18
C PHE A 577 17.67 -13.65 19.06
N VAL A 578 16.61 -13.82 18.26
CA VAL A 578 15.56 -12.81 18.11
C VAL A 578 14.87 -12.53 19.43
N LEU A 579 14.46 -13.57 20.17
CA LEU A 579 13.79 -13.43 21.46
C LEU A 579 14.71 -12.79 22.51
N GLY A 580 15.96 -13.23 22.59
CA GLY A 580 16.95 -12.65 23.50
C GLY A 580 17.25 -11.19 23.19
N TRP A 581 17.48 -10.85 21.91
CA TRP A 581 17.74 -9.47 21.51
C TRP A 581 16.54 -8.55 21.77
N MET A 582 15.33 -9.00 21.41
CA MET A 582 14.11 -8.23 21.66
C MET A 582 13.82 -8.11 23.16
N GLY A 583 14.09 -9.12 23.97
CA GLY A 583 13.97 -9.04 25.43
C GLY A 583 14.92 -8.02 26.04
N LEU A 584 16.16 -7.95 25.54
CA LEU A 584 17.18 -7.02 26.05
C LEU A 584 16.98 -5.57 25.61
N THR A 585 16.35 -5.34 24.45
CA THR A 585 16.30 -4.01 23.83
C THR A 585 14.89 -3.45 23.67
N GLY A 586 13.87 -4.31 23.71
CA GLY A 586 12.48 -3.94 23.49
C GLY A 586 11.88 -3.04 24.56
N TRP A 587 12.45 -3.04 25.77
CA TRP A 587 12.01 -2.19 26.87
C TRP A 587 11.90 -0.74 26.42
N ALA A 588 12.89 -0.19 25.69
CA ALA A 588 12.92 1.23 25.33
C ALA A 588 11.64 1.67 24.62
N LEU A 589 11.16 0.90 23.63
CA LEU A 589 9.91 1.20 22.94
C LEU A 589 8.69 0.99 23.83
N VAL A 590 8.60 -0.15 24.53
CA VAL A 590 7.41 -0.48 25.34
C VAL A 590 7.20 0.53 26.47
N ASP A 591 8.28 0.88 27.15
CA ASP A 591 8.39 1.91 28.17
C ASP A 591 7.84 3.26 27.70
N ASP A 592 8.21 3.67 26.49
CA ASP A 592 7.77 4.93 25.92
C ASP A 592 6.30 4.88 25.52
N LEU A 593 5.83 3.78 24.92
CA LEU A 593 4.41 3.59 24.61
C LEU A 593 3.53 3.63 25.87
N ALA A 594 4.04 3.11 26.99
CA ALA A 594 3.36 3.19 28.27
C ALA A 594 3.30 4.62 28.82
N ARG A 595 4.43 5.36 28.81
CA ARG A 595 4.45 6.78 29.19
C ARG A 595 3.57 7.67 28.29
N CYS A 596 3.44 7.31 27.02
CA CYS A 596 2.52 7.98 26.09
C CYS A 596 1.03 7.77 26.41
N GLY A 597 0.70 6.84 27.32
CA GLY A 597 -0.67 6.44 27.61
C GLY A 597 -1.32 5.65 26.48
N LEU A 598 -0.55 5.12 25.51
CA LEU A 598 -1.11 4.50 24.31
C LEU A 598 -1.97 3.28 24.65
N TRP A 599 -1.61 2.53 25.70
CA TRP A 599 -2.34 1.34 26.14
C TRP A 599 -3.69 1.65 26.82
N LEU A 600 -3.96 2.93 27.12
CA LEU A 600 -5.28 3.37 27.61
C LEU A 600 -6.33 3.41 26.50
N PHE A 601 -5.90 3.39 25.23
CA PHE A 601 -6.81 3.30 24.10
C PHE A 601 -7.31 1.88 23.89
N GLU A 602 -8.63 1.73 23.96
CA GLU A 602 -9.32 0.46 23.80
C GLU A 602 -10.11 0.46 22.48
N PRO A 603 -9.52 0.00 21.35
CA PRO A 603 -10.05 0.23 20.00
C PRO A 603 -11.26 -0.62 19.62
N VAL A 604 -11.66 -1.58 20.44
CA VAL A 604 -12.86 -2.39 20.19
C VAL A 604 -14.07 -1.87 20.96
N PRO A 605 -15.26 -1.77 20.34
CA PRO A 605 -16.44 -1.16 20.97
C PRO A 605 -17.05 -2.01 22.07
N VAL A 606 -16.97 -3.34 21.96
CA VAL A 606 -17.55 -4.29 22.91
C VAL A 606 -16.48 -5.24 23.42
N SER A 607 -16.34 -5.35 24.74
CA SER A 607 -15.39 -6.28 25.37
C SER A 607 -16.04 -7.63 25.67
N VAL A 608 -15.62 -8.65 24.94
CA VAL A 608 -15.99 -10.05 25.17
C VAL A 608 -15.39 -10.55 26.48
N PHE A 609 -14.14 -10.18 26.79
CA PHE A 609 -13.48 -10.63 28.01
C PHE A 609 -14.10 -10.04 29.28
N ARG A 610 -14.46 -8.74 29.27
CA ARG A 610 -15.23 -8.16 30.39
C ARG A 610 -16.62 -8.77 30.53
N TRP A 611 -17.29 -9.08 29.41
CA TRP A 611 -18.58 -9.78 29.44
C TRP A 611 -18.47 -11.17 30.07
N LEU A 612 -17.36 -11.87 29.83
CA LEU A 612 -17.02 -13.15 30.48
C LEU A 612 -16.53 -13.02 31.94
N GLY A 613 -16.47 -11.79 32.49
CA GLY A 613 -16.09 -11.52 33.87
C GLY A 613 -14.60 -11.31 34.11
N TYR A 614 -13.76 -11.21 33.07
CA TYR A 614 -12.35 -10.85 33.19
C TYR A 614 -12.13 -9.34 33.27
N GLY A 615 -11.07 -8.91 33.96
CA GLY A 615 -10.68 -7.50 34.11
C GLY A 615 -10.82 -6.98 35.54
N PRO A 616 -10.42 -5.72 35.80
CA PRO A 616 -10.53 -5.10 37.11
C PRO A 616 -11.99 -5.11 37.59
N THR A 617 -12.22 -5.43 38.86
CA THR A 617 -13.58 -5.46 39.45
C THR A 617 -14.26 -4.09 39.40
N GLN A 618 -13.47 -3.01 39.40
CA GLN A 618 -13.92 -1.62 39.33
C GLN A 618 -14.38 -1.20 37.92
N ASP A 619 -13.91 -1.85 36.84
CA ASP A 619 -14.28 -1.51 35.45
C ASP A 619 -14.82 -2.72 34.67
N ARG A 620 -16.10 -3.00 34.88
CA ARG A 620 -16.84 -4.07 34.18
C ARG A 620 -17.63 -3.61 32.96
N ARG A 621 -17.30 -2.44 32.41
CA ARG A 621 -18.03 -1.89 31.25
C ARG A 621 -17.80 -2.75 30.01
N VAL A 622 -18.83 -3.49 29.61
CA VAL A 622 -18.83 -4.31 28.38
C VAL A 622 -18.83 -3.41 27.14
N TRP A 623 -19.57 -2.30 27.18
CA TRP A 623 -19.55 -1.27 26.16
C TRP A 623 -18.44 -0.25 26.44
N ARG A 624 -17.50 -0.07 25.51
CA ARG A 624 -16.27 0.73 25.73
C ARG A 624 -16.25 2.06 24.99
N TYR A 625 -17.06 2.22 23.95
CA TYR A 625 -17.09 3.47 23.18
C TYR A 625 -17.90 4.52 23.91
N GLU A 626 -17.19 5.46 24.52
CA GLU A 626 -17.75 6.65 25.14
C GLU A 626 -17.94 7.78 24.10
N ARG A 627 -18.58 8.88 24.52
CA ARG A 627 -18.73 10.10 23.70
C ARG A 627 -17.40 10.60 23.15
N ASP A 628 -16.30 10.31 23.84
CA ASP A 628 -14.94 10.76 23.52
C ASP A 628 -14.24 9.91 22.45
N PHE A 629 -14.85 8.82 21.98
CA PHE A 629 -14.36 8.06 20.82
C PHE A 629 -14.83 8.64 19.48
N TRP A 630 -15.86 9.48 19.51
CA TRP A 630 -16.47 10.02 18.32
C TRP A 630 -15.79 11.33 17.89
N PRO A 631 -15.69 11.60 16.57
CA PRO A 631 -15.24 12.89 16.09
C PRO A 631 -16.08 14.01 16.69
N LYS A 632 -15.43 15.11 17.11
CA LYS A 632 -16.09 16.28 17.69
C LYS A 632 -15.79 17.51 16.88
N TRP A 633 -16.76 18.41 16.79
CA TRP A 633 -16.51 19.72 16.21
C TRP A 633 -15.71 20.58 17.19
N TYR A 634 -14.61 21.16 16.72
CA TYR A 634 -13.84 22.17 17.41
C TYR A 634 -14.03 23.52 16.70
N SER A 635 -14.34 24.55 17.48
CA SER A 635 -14.41 25.93 17.00
C SER A 635 -13.19 26.68 17.50
N GLY A 636 -12.31 27.09 16.58
CA GLY A 636 -11.13 27.89 16.87
C GLY A 636 -11.37 29.39 16.64
N LYS A 637 -10.33 30.21 16.87
CA LYS A 637 -10.38 31.66 16.66
C LYS A 637 -10.64 32.04 15.19
N HIS A 638 -10.14 31.24 14.26
CA HIS A 638 -10.33 31.43 12.83
C HIS A 638 -11.02 30.20 12.21
N TRP A 639 -11.58 30.37 11.02
CA TRP A 639 -12.24 29.28 10.31
C TRP A 639 -11.29 28.10 10.02
N TRP A 640 -10.00 28.37 9.79
CA TRP A 640 -8.98 27.34 9.58
C TRP A 640 -8.50 26.67 10.88
N ASP A 641 -8.86 27.20 12.05
CA ASP A 641 -8.63 26.57 13.35
C ASP A 641 -9.88 25.77 13.81
N SER A 642 -10.90 25.66 12.95
CA SER A 642 -12.16 24.98 13.24
C SER A 642 -12.35 23.74 12.35
N GLY A 643 -12.95 22.67 12.88
CA GLY A 643 -13.21 21.45 12.11
C GLY A 643 -13.54 20.23 12.96
N LEU A 644 -13.63 19.07 12.30
CA LEU A 644 -13.82 17.79 12.99
C LEU A 644 -12.49 17.30 13.57
N GLY A 645 -12.38 17.33 14.90
CA GLY A 645 -11.26 16.75 15.65
C GLY A 645 -11.51 15.28 15.97
N VAL A 646 -10.44 14.49 15.86
CA VAL A 646 -10.42 13.03 16.10
C VAL A 646 -9.37 12.63 17.09
#